data_AF-A0A7X9G4Q5-F1
#
_entry.id   AF-A0A7X9G4Q5-F1
#
_cell.length_a   1.000
_cell.length_b   1.000
_cell.length_c   1.000
_cell.angle_alpha   90.00
_cell.angle_beta   90.00
_cell.angle_gamma   90.00
#
_symmetry.space_group_name_H-M   'P 1'
#
loop_
_entity.id
_entity.type
_entity.pdbx_description
1 polymer ?
#
loop_
_entity_poly.entity_id
_entity_poly.type
_entity_poly.pdbx_seq_one_letter_code
_entity_poly.pdbx_strand_id
1 'polypeptide(L)'
;MFRCVLLALLCLCLPSLRAVNDEPDELSWENFSLNPSVFAHFQKYWAKRPLPGASMDSCPTTFPAISLSPQDFKENLGDWEIHQQEKMDFLQARYGHRYAATRAKLRINEPGTYRVWVKYYKRKDYFASFALSILPPELLSYQDQVVTSTQGQYYSYNFDWKENAPKRPDPLPVNSGERSEFIWESGDLVDLSPGEYTIELSTLIHGGPFTFRKIAKIVLCADPLLENPESISENGEYPACDSTKQAWNAWNQRPGNFPWEALSEAQQNYYLEWRRQFLQKLCENPEGIAEQRLAAKVYFDEQVNLIGTPKEVADEKKVMASLLEAPHHAFAEFIEAEDMQISQGWEIKDRSNASGKILEAGYEDGLAEANTSLELPKAGTYYVWVRYHLFHKYFNIFDLSFSDSEGNILAKLNYGQPEDRLSRRNNHFTWECLSAELPAGKLQLLLRKNVGKEPYTFRRVDKIFITDASTQHPDTFWAPLSDKPLTLWQSCDPWTGFVRNSAPQAADIIEPSSVSLVIPEGDAASLLFHLRNDSKETISLTPRVSGTDSVQIRLVAYLNTALYKWTPAVLLERQRIFLPPHQNTSLWITISTRDTLAQGKHSAKIELGERSLDFTIQVVPATHKRPVPLVGGWCKPLQRSSCWELFKNIGVNLIFRTVVPPEEMQQYGIKHFALFVPQQEEDMAKQVALLKNLGLQTKDWSYIMLDEPTERTVDKWLSLAQMLRKVAPEVQIWCNPGEIQTGTADVVRQMREYIDIFCPYINHFYAGVSKDQEYREKELPEIGKGKLLYTTPCFGEKAPNSPKEILFVGESAAEYSRDGWSLFSLFCSYTYSNSIWDEMHPYNVCQAISYYPGAYGRTLSTRNMEAVREAIQRYRQ
;
A
#
# COMPACT_ATOMS: atom_id res chain seq x y z
N MET A 1 -20.40 34.75 -8.51
CA MET A 1 -21.50 34.15 -9.31
C MET A 1 -21.04 32.95 -10.15
N PHE A 2 -19.96 32.23 -9.79
CA PHE A 2 -19.39 31.12 -10.58
C PHE A 2 -19.02 29.87 -9.74
N ARG A 3 -19.70 29.61 -8.61
CA ARG A 3 -19.44 28.42 -7.77
C ARG A 3 -20.72 27.72 -7.25
N CYS A 4 -21.80 27.74 -8.05
CA CYS A 4 -22.94 26.81 -7.87
C CYS A 4 -22.80 25.50 -8.69
N VAL A 5 -21.66 25.28 -9.36
CA VAL A 5 -21.49 24.13 -10.27
C VAL A 5 -21.01 22.86 -9.57
N LEU A 6 -20.35 22.93 -8.40
CA LEU A 6 -19.83 21.72 -7.75
C LEU A 6 -20.92 20.90 -7.01
N LEU A 7 -22.01 21.52 -6.56
CA LEU A 7 -23.11 20.81 -5.87
C LEU A 7 -24.16 20.22 -6.83
N ALA A 8 -24.17 20.64 -8.10
CA ALA A 8 -25.11 20.12 -9.11
C ALA A 8 -24.60 18.86 -9.84
N LEU A 9 -23.33 18.49 -9.67
CA LEU A 9 -22.72 17.31 -10.31
C LEU A 9 -23.05 15.96 -9.64
N LEU A 10 -23.75 15.98 -8.51
CA LEU A 10 -24.23 14.75 -7.86
C LEU A 10 -25.56 14.20 -8.43
N CYS A 11 -26.20 14.88 -9.40
CA CYS A 11 -27.52 14.46 -9.90
C CYS A 11 -27.75 14.60 -11.43
N LEU A 12 -26.70 14.77 -12.25
CA LEU A 12 -26.85 14.73 -13.71
C LEU A 12 -26.15 13.51 -14.28
N CYS A 13 -26.96 12.59 -14.82
CA CYS A 13 -26.51 11.45 -15.63
C CYS A 13 -25.78 11.96 -16.88
N LEU A 14 -24.46 12.17 -16.77
CA LEU A 14 -23.55 12.31 -17.90
C LEU A 14 -23.05 10.92 -18.31
N PRO A 15 -22.96 10.61 -19.62
CA PRO A 15 -22.41 9.35 -20.08
C PRO A 15 -20.90 9.27 -19.78
N SER A 16 -20.52 8.26 -19.00
CA SER A 16 -19.22 7.55 -18.98
C SER A 16 -17.97 8.29 -19.51
N LEU A 17 -17.48 9.31 -18.80
CA LEU A 17 -16.06 9.70 -18.75
C LEU A 17 -15.59 9.49 -17.31
N ARG A 18 -15.49 8.21 -16.90
CA ARG A 18 -15.35 7.81 -15.48
C ARG A 18 -13.91 7.69 -14.96
N ALA A 19 -12.88 7.95 -15.76
CA ALA A 19 -11.52 7.91 -15.25
C ALA A 19 -11.14 9.24 -14.61
N VAL A 20 -11.02 9.26 -13.28
CA VAL A 20 -10.25 10.28 -12.56
C VAL A 20 -8.77 9.95 -12.73
N ASN A 21 -7.87 10.93 -12.78
CA ASN A 21 -6.43 10.67 -12.79
C ASN A 21 -5.95 10.37 -11.37
N ASP A 22 -6.03 9.10 -10.96
CA ASP A 22 -5.60 8.66 -9.63
C ASP A 22 -4.11 8.98 -9.41
N GLU A 23 -3.80 9.55 -8.24
CA GLU A 23 -2.44 9.84 -7.77
C GLU A 23 -2.33 9.52 -6.26
N PRO A 24 -1.13 9.21 -5.75
CA PRO A 24 -0.84 9.21 -4.31
C PRO A 24 -1.23 10.54 -3.66
N ASP A 25 -1.67 10.53 -2.41
CA ASP A 25 -2.12 11.73 -1.70
C ASP A 25 -0.99 12.72 -1.34
N GLU A 26 0.27 12.29 -1.24
CA GLU A 26 1.34 13.12 -0.66
C GLU A 26 1.87 14.27 -1.53
N LEU A 27 2.13 14.01 -2.83
CA LEU A 27 2.62 15.01 -3.80
C LEU A 27 1.71 15.08 -5.04
N SER A 28 0.40 14.98 -4.79
CA SER A 28 -0.65 15.21 -5.79
C SER A 28 -0.88 16.68 -6.06
N TRP A 29 -1.58 16.97 -7.16
CA TRP A 29 -2.08 18.32 -7.44
C TRP A 29 -2.94 18.88 -6.31
N GLU A 30 -3.80 18.06 -5.69
CA GLU A 30 -4.61 18.48 -4.53
C GLU A 30 -3.71 18.94 -3.37
N ASN A 31 -2.71 18.14 -2.99
CA ASN A 31 -1.80 18.47 -1.90
C ASN A 31 -1.00 19.75 -2.21
N PHE A 32 -0.56 19.93 -3.46
CA PHE A 32 0.12 21.16 -3.88
C PHE A 32 -0.72 22.42 -3.65
N SER A 33 -2.05 22.31 -3.77
CA SER A 33 -2.97 23.42 -3.51
C SER A 33 -3.18 23.73 -2.02
N LEU A 34 -2.82 22.79 -1.14
CA LEU A 34 -3.03 22.89 0.31
C LEU A 34 -1.72 23.01 1.11
N ASN A 35 -0.56 22.88 0.47
CA ASN A 35 0.73 22.91 1.15
C ASN A 35 1.46 24.26 0.96
N PRO A 36 1.66 25.07 2.03
CA PRO A 36 2.34 26.36 1.93
C PRO A 36 3.80 26.26 1.46
N SER A 37 4.51 25.19 1.80
CA SER A 37 5.91 24.99 1.39
C SER A 37 6.02 24.73 -0.11
N VAL A 38 5.07 23.98 -0.70
CA VAL A 38 4.96 23.83 -2.15
C VAL A 38 4.66 25.18 -2.80
N PHE A 39 3.72 25.94 -2.24
CA PHE A 39 3.37 27.27 -2.75
C PHE A 39 4.56 28.23 -2.76
N ALA A 40 5.42 28.21 -1.74
CA ALA A 40 6.61 29.06 -1.68
C ALA A 40 7.56 28.84 -2.88
N HIS A 41 7.69 27.59 -3.35
CA HIS A 41 8.43 27.29 -4.58
C HIS A 41 7.71 27.82 -5.82
N PHE A 42 6.39 27.59 -5.91
CA PHE A 42 5.56 28.09 -7.01
C PHE A 42 5.59 29.63 -7.12
N GLN A 43 5.50 30.35 -6.02
CA GLN A 43 5.54 31.80 -5.99
C GLN A 43 6.84 32.35 -6.61
N LYS A 44 7.99 31.73 -6.32
CA LYS A 44 9.28 32.09 -6.93
C LYS A 44 9.31 31.81 -8.44
N TYR A 45 8.68 30.72 -8.87
CA TYR A 45 8.53 30.39 -10.30
C TYR A 45 7.63 31.39 -11.02
N TRP A 46 6.46 31.67 -10.44
CA TRP A 46 5.48 32.65 -10.92
C TRP A 46 6.07 34.04 -11.11
N ALA A 47 6.85 34.52 -10.13
CA ALA A 47 7.47 35.83 -10.19
C ALA A 47 8.43 35.99 -11.39
N LYS A 48 9.04 34.89 -11.85
CA LYS A 48 9.92 34.88 -13.04
C LYS A 48 9.13 34.66 -14.33
N ARG A 49 8.07 33.86 -14.27
CA ARG A 49 7.27 33.45 -15.42
C ARG A 49 5.80 33.39 -14.98
N PRO A 50 5.00 34.45 -15.15
CA PRO A 50 3.57 34.40 -14.81
C PRO A 50 2.83 33.35 -15.65
N LEU A 51 1.76 32.77 -15.09
CA LEU A 51 0.92 31.82 -15.82
C LEU A 51 0.25 32.52 -17.02
N PRO A 52 0.30 31.92 -18.22
CA PRO A 52 -0.41 32.45 -19.39
C PRO A 52 -1.92 32.55 -19.14
N GLY A 53 -2.51 33.69 -19.47
CA GLY A 53 -3.96 33.90 -19.36
C GLY A 53 -4.50 33.97 -17.94
N ALA A 54 -3.65 34.18 -16.93
CA ALA A 54 -4.07 34.32 -15.54
C ALA A 54 -5.04 35.50 -15.35
N SER A 55 -6.15 35.25 -14.65
CA SER A 55 -7.03 36.31 -14.16
C SER A 55 -6.44 36.95 -12.91
N MET A 56 -6.56 38.28 -12.82
CA MET A 56 -6.15 39.05 -11.67
C MET A 56 -7.38 39.33 -10.81
N ASP A 57 -7.38 38.83 -9.59
CA ASP A 57 -8.45 39.07 -8.63
C ASP A 57 -7.98 40.03 -7.54
N SER A 58 -8.87 40.88 -7.05
CA SER A 58 -8.57 41.66 -5.86
C SER A 58 -8.47 40.73 -4.65
N CYS A 59 -7.41 40.91 -3.84
CA CYS A 59 -7.30 40.25 -2.55
C CYS A 59 -8.49 40.66 -1.66
N PRO A 60 -9.19 39.70 -1.01
CA PRO A 60 -10.15 40.00 0.04
C PRO A 60 -9.53 40.95 1.07
N THR A 61 -10.31 41.91 1.55
CA THR A 61 -9.86 42.85 2.59
C THR A 61 -9.72 42.15 3.94
N THR A 62 -10.55 41.14 4.17
CA THR A 62 -10.65 40.35 5.40
C THR A 62 -10.82 38.87 5.07
N PHE A 63 -10.46 38.02 6.03
CA PHE A 63 -10.62 36.57 5.99
C PHE A 63 -11.30 36.09 7.28
N PRO A 64 -12.20 35.09 7.22
CA PRO A 64 -12.77 34.50 8.42
C PRO A 64 -11.68 33.77 9.22
N ALA A 65 -11.73 33.96 10.54
CA ALA A 65 -10.92 33.24 11.50
C ALA A 65 -11.74 32.77 12.71
N ILE A 66 -11.28 31.67 13.28
CA ILE A 66 -11.87 30.99 14.42
C ILE A 66 -10.74 30.72 15.40
N SER A 67 -10.97 31.04 16.67
CA SER A 67 -10.05 30.85 17.77
C SER A 67 -10.71 29.97 18.83
N LEU A 68 -10.00 28.94 19.25
CA LEU A 68 -10.40 28.07 20.35
C LEU A 68 -9.38 28.16 21.49
N SER A 69 -9.92 28.32 22.69
CA SER A 69 -9.24 28.36 23.96
C SER A 69 -9.37 27.03 24.70
N PRO A 70 -8.56 26.78 25.74
CA PRO A 70 -8.73 25.62 26.61
C PRO A 70 -10.13 25.47 27.21
N GLN A 71 -10.82 26.58 27.45
CA GLN A 71 -12.17 26.57 28.03
C GLN A 71 -13.23 26.00 27.08
N ASP A 72 -12.99 26.02 25.76
CA ASP A 72 -13.91 25.47 24.77
C ASP A 72 -13.98 23.92 24.85
N PHE A 73 -12.98 23.29 25.47
CA PHE A 73 -12.89 21.85 25.67
C PHE A 73 -13.52 21.37 26.99
N LYS A 74 -14.00 22.28 27.85
CA LYS A 74 -14.47 21.96 29.21
C LYS A 74 -15.58 20.90 29.27
N GLU A 75 -16.40 20.80 28.22
CA GLU A 75 -17.52 19.85 28.13
C GLU A 75 -17.03 18.44 27.81
N ASN A 76 -15.82 18.29 27.24
CA ASN A 76 -15.25 17.01 26.85
C ASN A 76 -13.71 17.03 26.98
N LEU A 77 -13.24 17.02 28.24
CA LEU A 77 -11.81 17.02 28.58
C LEU A 77 -11.13 15.66 28.46
N GLY A 78 -11.86 14.55 28.56
CA GLY A 78 -11.26 13.22 28.67
C GLY A 78 -10.23 13.18 29.81
N ASP A 79 -9.01 12.73 29.49
CA ASP A 79 -7.86 12.69 30.41
C ASP A 79 -6.99 13.98 30.39
N TRP A 80 -7.44 15.04 29.72
CA TRP A 80 -6.77 16.33 29.70
C TRP A 80 -7.23 17.22 30.86
N GLU A 81 -6.35 18.09 31.34
CA GLU A 81 -6.64 19.03 32.42
C GLU A 81 -6.43 20.47 31.93
N ILE A 82 -7.32 21.40 32.31
CA ILE A 82 -7.11 22.84 32.09
C ILE A 82 -6.27 23.37 33.26
N HIS A 83 -5.13 23.98 32.94
CA HIS A 83 -4.29 24.68 33.90
C HIS A 83 -4.17 26.15 33.56
N GLN A 84 -3.79 26.93 34.57
CA GLN A 84 -3.48 28.34 34.44
C GLN A 84 -2.03 28.56 34.88
N GLN A 85 -1.23 29.20 34.03
CA GLN A 85 0.11 29.67 34.38
C GLN A 85 0.19 31.15 34.04
N GLU A 86 0.52 31.96 35.04
CA GLU A 86 0.45 33.43 34.99
C GLU A 86 -0.95 33.92 34.58
N LYS A 87 -1.13 34.42 33.35
CA LYS A 87 -2.40 34.92 32.78
C LYS A 87 -2.86 34.13 31.56
N MET A 88 -2.35 32.91 31.36
CA MET A 88 -2.67 32.08 30.20
C MET A 88 -3.20 30.72 30.66
N ASP A 89 -4.36 30.36 30.14
CA ASP A 89 -4.91 29.02 30.26
C ASP A 89 -4.22 28.11 29.24
N PHE A 90 -4.02 26.84 29.58
CA PHE A 90 -3.59 25.80 28.64
C PHE A 90 -4.18 24.45 29.00
N LEU A 91 -4.47 23.64 27.98
CA LEU A 91 -4.76 22.21 28.12
C LEU A 91 -3.46 21.46 28.36
N GLN A 92 -3.46 20.53 29.31
CA GLN A 92 -2.33 19.65 29.58
C GLN A 92 -2.75 18.18 29.55
N ALA A 93 -2.07 17.39 28.72
CA ALA A 93 -2.09 15.94 28.83
C ALA A 93 -0.80 15.40 29.45
N ARG A 94 -0.94 14.30 30.20
CA ARG A 94 0.19 13.60 30.81
C ARG A 94 1.17 13.07 29.75
N TYR A 95 2.43 12.96 30.15
CA TYR A 95 3.45 12.24 29.40
C TYR A 95 3.23 10.72 29.49
N GLY A 96 3.72 9.95 28.50
CA GLY A 96 3.67 8.49 28.50
C GLY A 96 3.02 7.86 27.25
N HIS A 97 2.86 6.53 27.30
CA HIS A 97 2.36 5.70 26.19
C HIS A 97 0.83 5.49 26.19
N ARG A 98 0.08 6.39 26.83
CA ARG A 98 -1.38 6.36 26.79
C ARG A 98 -1.87 7.38 25.77
N TYR A 99 -2.76 6.96 24.89
CA TYR A 99 -3.55 7.88 24.09
C TYR A 99 -4.60 8.53 24.99
N ALA A 100 -4.72 9.84 24.91
CA ALA A 100 -5.74 10.64 25.55
C ALA A 100 -6.25 11.67 24.54
N ALA A 101 -7.57 11.75 24.36
CA ALA A 101 -8.22 12.74 23.51
C ALA A 101 -9.05 13.72 24.34
N THR A 102 -9.11 14.96 23.87
CA THR A 102 -10.10 15.96 24.30
C THR A 102 -10.74 16.55 23.07
N ARG A 103 -12.04 16.85 23.15
CA ARG A 103 -12.86 17.29 22.02
C ARG A 103 -13.57 18.61 22.35
N ALA A 104 -13.76 19.43 21.33
CA ALA A 104 -14.57 20.64 21.40
C ALA A 104 -15.44 20.78 20.15
N LYS A 105 -16.49 21.60 20.27
CA LYS A 105 -17.31 22.00 19.11
C LYS A 105 -16.54 22.97 18.24
N LEU A 106 -16.56 22.76 16.94
CA LEU A 106 -16.05 23.68 15.94
C LEU A 106 -17.19 24.07 15.00
N ARG A 107 -17.44 25.37 14.83
CA ARG A 107 -18.45 25.87 13.91
C ARG A 107 -17.80 26.69 12.81
N ILE A 108 -17.97 26.23 11.57
CA ILE A 108 -17.54 26.94 10.37
C ILE A 108 -18.75 27.72 9.83
N ASN A 109 -18.64 29.05 9.73
CA ASN A 109 -19.74 29.89 9.25
C ASN A 109 -19.67 30.15 7.75
N GLU A 110 -18.47 30.16 7.18
CA GLU A 110 -18.23 30.46 5.76
C GLU A 110 -17.41 29.33 5.15
N PRO A 111 -17.64 28.97 3.87
CA PRO A 111 -16.77 28.03 3.19
C PRO A 111 -15.39 28.66 2.99
N GLY A 112 -14.33 27.87 3.16
CA GLY A 112 -12.98 28.36 2.93
C GLY A 112 -11.91 27.30 3.02
N THR A 113 -10.72 27.68 2.52
CA THR A 113 -9.48 26.94 2.72
C THR A 113 -8.80 27.51 3.96
N TYR A 114 -8.89 26.80 5.08
CA TYR A 114 -8.40 27.25 6.38
C TYR A 114 -7.01 26.72 6.67
N ARG A 115 -6.13 27.61 7.12
CA ARG A 115 -4.87 27.25 7.75
C ARG A 115 -5.10 26.97 9.24
N VAL A 116 -4.61 25.84 9.73
CA VAL A 116 -4.75 25.42 11.12
C VAL A 116 -3.46 25.66 11.89
N TRP A 117 -3.55 26.48 12.93
CA TRP A 117 -2.47 26.88 13.82
C TRP A 117 -2.69 26.37 15.23
N VAL A 118 -1.62 25.92 15.88
CA VAL A 118 -1.65 25.51 17.29
C VAL A 118 -0.51 26.18 18.06
N LYS A 119 -0.86 26.80 19.20
CA LYS A 119 0.11 27.33 20.17
C LYS A 119 0.36 26.29 21.23
N TYR A 120 1.58 25.76 21.29
CA TYR A 120 1.94 24.72 22.26
C TYR A 120 3.29 24.98 22.92
N TYR A 121 3.48 24.41 24.11
CA TYR A 121 4.74 24.53 24.84
C TYR A 121 5.75 23.52 24.31
N LYS A 122 6.84 24.02 23.74
CA LYS A 122 8.00 23.21 23.37
C LYS A 122 9.02 23.25 24.50
N ARG A 123 9.42 22.08 25.01
CA ARG A 123 10.48 21.97 26.01
C ARG A 123 11.78 21.59 25.32
N LYS A 124 12.84 22.35 25.60
CA LYS A 124 14.19 22.04 25.08
C LYS A 124 14.55 20.58 25.35
N ASP A 125 15.06 19.90 24.34
CA ASP A 125 15.48 18.48 24.33
C ASP A 125 14.36 17.44 24.48
N TYR A 126 13.08 17.85 24.47
CA TYR A 126 11.93 16.95 24.56
C TYR A 126 10.90 17.21 23.45
N PHE A 127 10.19 16.17 23.05
CA PHE A 127 9.06 16.27 22.13
C PHE A 127 7.74 16.34 22.92
N ALA A 128 6.87 17.25 22.53
CA ALA A 128 5.52 17.39 23.03
C ALA A 128 4.51 16.81 22.03
N SER A 129 4.83 15.76 21.27
CA SER A 129 4.04 15.37 20.10
C SER A 129 2.57 15.05 20.39
N PHE A 130 1.70 15.57 19.53
CA PHE A 130 0.24 15.44 19.56
C PHE A 130 -0.32 15.50 18.14
N ALA A 131 -1.57 15.09 17.95
CA ALA A 131 -2.30 15.30 16.71
C ALA A 131 -3.51 16.21 16.96
N LEU A 132 -3.85 16.98 15.94
CA LEU A 132 -5.12 17.71 15.85
C LEU A 132 -5.90 17.14 14.68
N SER A 133 -7.16 16.76 14.94
CA SER A 133 -8.06 16.28 13.90
C SER A 133 -9.35 17.08 13.86
N ILE A 134 -9.90 17.28 12.66
CA ILE A 134 -11.26 17.79 12.45
C ILE A 134 -12.13 16.62 12.03
N LEU A 135 -13.18 16.39 12.79
CA LEU A 135 -14.01 15.21 12.81
C LEU A 135 -15.49 15.58 12.59
N PRO A 136 -16.33 14.60 12.22
CA PRO A 136 -17.78 14.76 12.18
C PRO A 136 -18.37 15.19 13.54
N PRO A 137 -19.45 15.98 13.55
CA PRO A 137 -20.02 16.55 14.77
C PRO A 137 -20.55 15.48 15.74
N GLU A 138 -21.02 14.33 15.24
CA GLU A 138 -21.48 13.22 16.06
C GLU A 138 -20.38 12.62 16.94
N LEU A 139 -19.10 12.79 16.57
CA LEU A 139 -17.98 12.31 17.38
C LEU A 139 -17.77 13.15 18.64
N LEU A 140 -18.38 14.33 18.78
CA LEU A 140 -18.22 15.16 19.97
C LEU A 140 -18.57 14.45 21.27
N SER A 141 -19.57 13.57 21.29
CA SER A 141 -20.04 12.89 22.52
C SER A 141 -19.22 11.66 22.91
N TYR A 142 -18.29 11.22 22.05
CA TYR A 142 -17.52 10.01 22.28
C TYR A 142 -16.08 10.38 22.68
N GLN A 143 -15.54 9.74 23.72
CA GLN A 143 -14.13 9.88 24.10
C GLN A 143 -13.34 8.60 23.82
N ASP A 144 -14.04 7.48 23.61
CA ASP A 144 -13.42 6.20 23.32
C ASP A 144 -12.88 6.17 21.88
N GLN A 145 -11.61 5.81 21.74
CA GLN A 145 -10.89 5.72 20.47
C GLN A 145 -11.46 4.70 19.51
N VAL A 146 -12.19 3.71 20.03
CA VAL A 146 -12.76 2.69 19.15
C VAL A 146 -13.91 3.24 18.33
N VAL A 147 -14.60 4.29 18.78
CA VAL A 147 -15.73 4.87 18.04
C VAL A 147 -15.21 5.77 16.92
N THR A 148 -15.52 5.41 15.68
CA THR A 148 -15.20 6.20 14.48
C THR A 148 -16.48 6.58 13.74
N SER A 149 -16.35 7.42 12.71
CA SER A 149 -17.42 7.72 11.75
C SER A 149 -16.92 7.31 10.35
N THR A 150 -17.79 6.68 9.56
CA THR A 150 -17.46 6.35 8.17
C THR A 150 -17.29 7.57 7.28
N GLN A 151 -17.84 8.73 7.70
CA GLN A 151 -17.62 10.01 7.02
C GLN A 151 -16.13 10.38 7.03
N GLY A 152 -15.39 9.92 8.04
CA GLY A 152 -13.95 10.05 8.11
C GLY A 152 -13.44 11.31 8.79
N GLN A 153 -12.16 11.60 8.63
CA GLN A 153 -11.51 12.83 9.09
C GLN A 153 -11.51 13.86 7.97
N TYR A 154 -11.89 15.11 8.30
CA TYR A 154 -11.76 16.25 7.39
C TYR A 154 -10.33 16.81 7.38
N TYR A 155 -9.61 16.65 8.51
CA TYR A 155 -8.23 17.08 8.68
C TYR A 155 -7.58 16.22 9.76
N SER A 156 -6.30 15.90 9.60
CA SER A 156 -5.48 15.34 10.66
C SER A 156 -4.02 15.71 10.43
N TYR A 157 -3.37 16.27 11.44
CA TYR A 157 -1.96 16.66 11.37
C TYR A 157 -1.26 16.42 12.71
N ASN A 158 -0.03 15.89 12.64
CA ASN A 158 0.81 15.61 13.79
C ASN A 158 1.78 16.78 14.03
N PHE A 159 1.69 17.39 15.22
CA PHE A 159 2.51 18.52 15.65
C PHE A 159 3.65 18.09 16.56
N ASP A 160 4.76 18.82 16.52
CA ASP A 160 6.01 18.51 17.22
C ASP A 160 6.44 17.03 17.09
N TRP A 161 6.04 16.38 15.99
CA TRP A 161 6.16 14.94 15.83
C TRP A 161 7.59 14.57 15.47
N LYS A 162 8.18 13.70 16.29
CA LYS A 162 9.42 13.05 15.93
C LYS A 162 9.08 11.91 14.97
N GLU A 163 9.45 12.09 13.71
CA GLU A 163 9.41 11.00 12.73
C GLU A 163 10.21 9.82 13.32
N ASN A 164 9.52 8.71 13.62
CA ASN A 164 10.23 7.47 13.91
C ASN A 164 10.93 7.11 12.61
N ALA A 165 12.26 7.28 12.56
CA ALA A 165 13.07 7.09 11.37
C ALA A 165 12.57 5.87 10.56
N PRO A 166 11.78 6.09 9.49
CA PRO A 166 11.61 5.04 8.52
C PRO A 166 13.01 4.76 7.98
N LYS A 167 13.26 3.60 7.37
CA LYS A 167 14.54 3.37 6.67
C LYS A 167 14.61 4.19 5.37
N ARG A 168 14.21 5.48 5.42
CA ARG A 168 14.49 6.50 4.42
C ARG A 168 15.97 6.87 4.52
N PRO A 169 16.61 7.29 3.42
CA PRO A 169 18.06 7.34 3.35
C PRO A 169 18.75 8.23 4.37
N ASP A 170 18.09 9.23 5.00
CA ASP A 170 18.64 9.94 6.16
C ASP A 170 17.52 10.40 7.13
N PRO A 171 17.69 10.25 8.46
CA PRO A 171 16.76 10.82 9.44
C PRO A 171 16.80 12.36 9.38
N LEU A 172 15.64 13.01 9.40
CA LEU A 172 15.58 14.47 9.47
C LEU A 172 16.30 15.00 10.72
N PRO A 173 16.99 16.15 10.62
CA PRO A 173 17.73 16.71 11.73
C PRO A 173 16.84 17.03 12.93
N VAL A 174 17.31 16.69 14.12
CA VAL A 174 16.66 17.04 15.40
C VAL A 174 17.09 18.45 15.82
N ASN A 175 16.14 19.29 16.21
CA ASN A 175 16.40 20.67 16.61
C ASN A 175 17.16 20.74 17.95
N SER A 176 18.50 20.82 17.92
CA SER A 176 19.38 20.83 19.11
C SER A 176 19.67 22.22 19.69
N GLY A 177 19.03 23.28 19.19
CA GLY A 177 19.30 24.68 19.55
C GLY A 177 18.14 25.49 20.17
N GLU A 178 16.97 24.88 20.38
CA GLU A 178 15.75 25.60 20.74
C GLU A 178 15.63 25.90 22.25
N ARG A 179 14.91 26.98 22.58
CA ARG A 179 14.57 27.36 23.96
C ARG A 179 13.27 26.67 24.38
N SER A 180 13.02 26.62 25.69
CA SER A 180 11.73 26.14 26.21
C SER A 180 10.74 27.31 26.25
N GLU A 181 9.72 27.29 25.41
CA GLU A 181 8.74 28.37 25.29
C GLU A 181 7.45 27.91 24.60
N PHE A 182 6.40 28.73 24.64
CA PHE A 182 5.21 28.52 23.80
C PHE A 182 5.48 29.02 22.39
N ILE A 183 5.31 28.14 21.40
CA ILE A 183 5.51 28.45 19.99
C ILE A 183 4.22 28.21 19.21
N TRP A 184 4.14 28.82 18.03
CA TRP A 184 3.12 28.54 17.03
C TRP A 184 3.68 27.59 15.97
N GLU A 185 2.90 26.57 15.64
CA GLU A 185 3.13 25.70 14.47
C GLU A 185 1.82 25.61 13.67
N SER A 186 1.94 25.46 12.36
CA SER A 186 0.80 25.19 11.47
C SER A 186 1.06 23.93 10.64
N GLY A 187 0.00 23.17 10.37
CA GLY A 187 0.04 22.09 9.38
C GLY A 187 -0.33 22.56 7.97
N ASP A 188 -0.71 21.59 7.13
CA ASP A 188 -1.30 21.84 5.81
C ASP A 188 -2.66 22.55 5.93
N LEU A 189 -3.16 23.16 4.85
CA LEU A 189 -4.49 23.77 4.84
C LEU A 189 -5.58 22.69 4.71
N VAL A 190 -6.81 23.04 5.12
CA VAL A 190 -8.01 22.21 4.98
C VAL A 190 -9.15 22.99 4.35
N ASP A 191 -9.84 22.39 3.39
CA ASP A 191 -11.10 22.93 2.87
C ASP A 191 -12.27 22.53 3.77
N LEU A 192 -13.01 23.51 4.28
CA LEU A 192 -14.18 23.30 5.14
C LEU A 192 -15.40 24.04 4.58
N SER A 193 -16.56 23.38 4.69
CA SER A 193 -17.86 23.98 4.35
C SER A 193 -18.53 24.54 5.60
N PRO A 194 -19.53 25.44 5.48
CA PRO A 194 -20.32 25.87 6.62
C PRO A 194 -20.99 24.67 7.30
N GLY A 195 -20.86 24.59 8.63
CA GLY A 195 -21.38 23.47 9.38
C GLY A 195 -20.79 23.34 10.78
N GLU A 196 -21.29 22.35 11.50
CA GLU A 196 -20.74 21.92 12.78
C GLU A 196 -19.78 20.75 12.59
N TYR A 197 -18.68 20.81 13.31
CA TYR A 197 -17.60 19.84 13.32
C TYR A 197 -17.16 19.59 14.77
N THR A 198 -16.41 18.52 14.96
CA THR A 198 -15.69 18.24 16.19
C THR A 198 -14.21 18.50 15.97
N ILE A 199 -13.56 19.24 16.85
CA ILE A 199 -12.10 19.30 16.88
C ILE A 199 -11.57 18.41 17.99
N GLU A 200 -10.57 17.61 17.69
CA GLU A 200 -9.94 16.69 18.65
C GLU A 200 -8.45 17.02 18.78
N LEU A 201 -7.97 17.08 20.02
CA LEU A 201 -6.56 17.00 20.35
C LEU A 201 -6.27 15.63 20.96
N SER A 202 -5.31 14.91 20.40
CA SER A 202 -4.92 13.58 20.87
C SER A 202 -3.42 13.48 21.14
N THR A 203 -3.03 12.78 22.21
CA THR A 203 -1.62 12.45 22.44
C THR A 203 -1.14 11.41 21.43
N LEU A 204 0.14 11.50 21.02
CA LEU A 204 0.76 10.49 20.17
C LEU A 204 1.75 9.62 20.95
N ILE A 205 1.85 8.35 20.55
CA ILE A 205 2.73 7.34 21.17
C ILE A 205 3.95 7.13 20.25
N HIS A 206 5.16 7.49 20.70
CA HIS A 206 6.41 7.24 19.96
C HIS A 206 7.64 7.15 20.89
N GLY A 207 8.80 6.78 20.32
CA GLY A 207 10.07 6.72 21.05
C GLY A 207 10.78 8.08 21.15
N GLY A 208 11.46 8.32 22.28
CA GLY A 208 12.29 9.51 22.51
C GLY A 208 12.04 10.18 23.86
N PRO A 209 12.80 11.23 24.22
CA PRO A 209 12.48 12.05 25.39
C PRO A 209 11.19 12.83 25.12
N PHE A 210 10.11 12.52 25.84
CA PHE A 210 8.81 13.18 25.70
C PHE A 210 8.43 13.97 26.95
N THR A 211 7.64 15.02 26.78
CA THR A 211 7.16 15.88 27.88
C THR A 211 5.63 15.99 27.90
N PHE A 212 5.10 16.80 28.81
CA PHE A 212 3.68 17.13 28.85
C PHE A 212 3.28 17.89 27.59
N ARG A 213 2.10 17.58 27.06
CA ARG A 213 1.54 18.28 25.90
C ARG A 213 0.77 19.46 26.46
N LYS A 214 1.28 20.68 26.30
CA LYS A 214 0.59 21.89 26.76
C LYS A 214 0.10 22.69 25.56
N ILE A 215 -1.20 22.78 25.37
CA ILE A 215 -1.83 23.48 24.25
C ILE A 215 -2.54 24.72 24.78
N ALA A 216 -2.06 25.91 24.41
CA ALA A 216 -2.61 27.18 24.87
C ALA A 216 -3.72 27.69 23.96
N LYS A 217 -3.67 27.40 22.66
CA LYS A 217 -4.60 27.98 21.69
C LYS A 217 -4.62 27.23 20.36
N ILE A 218 -5.77 27.22 19.70
CA ILE A 218 -5.92 26.77 18.31
C ILE A 218 -6.55 27.90 17.50
N VAL A 219 -6.05 28.16 16.30
CA VAL A 219 -6.61 29.14 15.38
C VAL A 219 -6.80 28.52 13.99
N LEU A 220 -7.98 28.68 13.40
CA LEU A 220 -8.24 28.40 12.00
C LEU A 220 -8.44 29.73 11.30
N CYS A 221 -7.67 30.04 10.26
CA CYS A 221 -7.82 31.29 9.51
C CYS A 221 -7.81 31.02 8.02
N ALA A 222 -8.74 31.61 7.28
CA ALA A 222 -8.78 31.49 5.82
C ALA A 222 -7.75 32.37 5.09
N ASP A 223 -6.96 33.17 5.82
CA ASP A 223 -5.77 33.82 5.28
C ASP A 223 -4.67 32.76 5.06
N PRO A 224 -4.34 32.41 3.81
CA PRO A 224 -3.51 31.24 3.51
C PRO A 224 -2.04 31.42 3.86
N LEU A 225 -1.54 32.67 3.82
CA LEU A 225 -0.13 32.98 4.06
C LEU A 225 0.10 33.71 5.38
N LEU A 226 -0.89 33.71 6.28
CA LEU A 226 -0.72 34.21 7.65
C LEU A 226 0.48 33.53 8.31
N GLU A 227 1.51 34.29 8.71
CA GLU A 227 2.74 33.74 9.29
C GLU A 227 2.68 33.59 10.82
N ASN A 228 1.84 34.38 11.49
CA ASN A 228 1.69 34.35 12.93
C ASN A 228 0.25 34.73 13.33
N PRO A 229 -0.51 33.85 13.99
CA PRO A 229 -1.90 34.10 14.37
C PRO A 229 -2.05 34.81 15.73
N GLU A 230 -0.99 35.35 16.34
CA GLU A 230 -1.04 35.95 17.68
C GLU A 230 -2.09 37.07 17.82
N SER A 231 -2.33 37.86 16.76
CA SER A 231 -3.34 38.93 16.75
C SER A 231 -4.79 38.43 16.69
N ILE A 232 -5.00 37.14 16.41
CA ILE A 232 -6.31 36.52 16.31
C ILE A 232 -6.73 36.06 17.70
N SER A 233 -7.37 36.96 18.46
CA SER A 233 -7.88 36.69 19.81
C SER A 233 -9.29 36.12 19.84
N GLU A 234 -10.12 36.44 18.85
CA GLU A 234 -11.57 36.23 18.84
C GLU A 234 -12.03 35.61 17.50
N ASN A 235 -13.30 35.22 17.42
CA ASN A 235 -13.91 34.71 16.20
C ASN A 235 -14.41 35.88 15.35
N GLY A 236 -14.23 35.82 14.02
CA GLY A 236 -14.75 36.84 13.11
C GLY A 236 -13.87 37.03 11.88
N GLU A 237 -13.97 38.21 11.28
CA GLU A 237 -13.16 38.59 10.13
C GLU A 237 -11.87 39.28 10.57
N TYR A 238 -10.74 38.88 9.96
CA TYR A 238 -9.42 39.44 10.23
C TYR A 238 -8.82 40.04 8.95
N PRO A 239 -8.15 41.20 9.03
CA PRO A 239 -7.53 41.82 7.86
C PRO A 239 -6.53 40.88 7.18
N ALA A 240 -6.53 40.88 5.85
CA ALA A 240 -5.52 40.17 5.06
C ALA A 240 -4.11 40.60 5.48
N CYS A 241 -3.23 39.63 5.70
CA CYS A 241 -1.82 39.89 5.97
C CYS A 241 -1.10 40.39 4.71
N ASP A 242 0.04 41.06 4.91
CA ASP A 242 0.77 41.67 3.80
C ASP A 242 1.34 40.60 2.86
N SER A 243 1.80 39.46 3.38
CA SER A 243 2.25 38.31 2.58
C SER A 243 1.14 37.83 1.63
N THR A 244 -0.10 37.70 2.12
CA THR A 244 -1.26 37.33 1.31
C THR A 244 -1.61 38.40 0.28
N LYS A 245 -1.66 39.69 0.65
CA LYS A 245 -1.90 40.77 -0.32
C LYS A 245 -0.88 40.78 -1.45
N GLN A 246 0.40 40.58 -1.14
CA GLN A 246 1.48 40.59 -2.12
C GLN A 246 1.44 39.38 -3.05
N ALA A 247 1.04 38.21 -2.54
CA ALA A 247 1.07 36.95 -3.28
C ALA A 247 -0.30 36.50 -3.81
N TRP A 248 -1.38 37.26 -3.58
CA TRP A 248 -2.77 36.82 -3.81
C TRP A 248 -3.02 36.27 -5.22
N ASN A 249 -2.52 36.97 -6.25
CA ASN A 249 -2.71 36.52 -7.62
C ASN A 249 -1.98 35.19 -7.90
N ALA A 250 -0.78 35.00 -7.35
CA ALA A 250 -0.09 33.72 -7.46
C ALA A 250 -0.82 32.63 -6.65
N TRP A 251 -1.35 32.96 -5.47
CA TRP A 251 -2.11 32.03 -4.64
C TRP A 251 -3.39 31.52 -5.33
N ASN A 252 -4.16 32.43 -5.93
CA ASN A 252 -5.37 32.07 -6.69
C ASN A 252 -5.07 31.27 -7.96
N GLN A 253 -3.83 31.32 -8.44
CA GLN A 253 -3.38 30.65 -9.65
C GLN A 253 -2.40 29.51 -9.33
N ARG A 254 -2.39 29.02 -8.09
CA ARG A 254 -1.48 27.97 -7.66
C ARG A 254 -1.88 26.60 -8.27
N PRO A 255 -0.90 25.68 -8.44
CA PRO A 255 -1.16 24.34 -8.93
C PRO A 255 -2.21 23.61 -8.07
N GLY A 256 -3.13 22.90 -8.72
CA GLY A 256 -4.20 22.16 -8.05
C GLY A 256 -5.42 22.98 -7.60
N ASN A 257 -5.37 24.31 -7.66
CA ASN A 257 -6.52 25.16 -7.28
C ASN A 257 -7.70 25.08 -8.28
N PHE A 258 -7.44 24.61 -9.50
CA PHE A 258 -8.45 24.41 -10.53
C PHE A 258 -8.47 22.94 -10.98
N PRO A 259 -9.64 22.39 -11.33
CA PRO A 259 -9.73 21.09 -11.99
C PRO A 259 -8.85 21.06 -13.24
N TRP A 260 -8.17 19.93 -13.48
CA TRP A 260 -7.20 19.80 -14.58
C TRP A 260 -7.84 20.06 -15.95
N GLU A 261 -9.07 19.59 -16.13
CA GLU A 261 -9.88 19.71 -17.36
C GLU A 261 -10.35 21.14 -17.61
N ALA A 262 -10.35 22.01 -16.59
CA ALA A 262 -10.70 23.42 -16.71
C ALA A 262 -9.52 24.28 -17.20
N LEU A 263 -8.32 23.73 -17.22
CA LEU A 263 -7.11 24.42 -17.65
C LEU A 263 -6.95 24.37 -19.17
N SER A 264 -6.54 25.48 -19.77
CA SER A 264 -6.08 25.50 -21.16
C SER A 264 -4.78 24.69 -21.33
N GLU A 265 -4.51 24.21 -22.54
CA GLU A 265 -3.29 23.46 -22.86
C GLU A 265 -2.00 24.23 -22.45
N ALA A 266 -1.98 25.55 -22.65
CA ALA A 266 -0.87 26.40 -22.24
C ALA A 266 -0.65 26.41 -20.72
N GLN A 267 -1.75 26.42 -19.94
CA GLN A 267 -1.69 26.37 -18.48
C GLN A 267 -1.30 24.97 -17.97
N GLN A 268 -1.83 23.91 -18.59
CA GLN A 268 -1.43 22.53 -18.28
C GLN A 268 0.09 22.35 -18.50
N ASN A 269 0.60 22.76 -19.66
CA ASN A 269 2.03 22.70 -19.97
C ASN A 269 2.88 23.53 -18.99
N TYR A 270 2.40 24.71 -18.58
CA TYR A 270 3.06 25.53 -17.57
C TYR A 270 3.17 24.81 -16.22
N TYR A 271 2.09 24.20 -15.72
CA TYR A 271 2.13 23.46 -14.46
C TYR A 271 2.93 22.17 -14.54
N LEU A 272 2.89 21.43 -15.65
CA LEU A 272 3.73 20.25 -15.87
C LEU A 272 5.22 20.62 -15.85
N GLU A 273 5.57 21.73 -16.49
CA GLU A 273 6.94 22.25 -16.49
C GLU A 273 7.39 22.64 -15.07
N TRP A 274 6.56 23.39 -14.34
CA TRP A 274 6.83 23.73 -12.95
C TRP A 274 6.96 22.47 -12.07
N ARG A 275 6.05 21.50 -12.18
CA ARG A 275 6.08 20.25 -11.40
C ARG A 275 7.39 19.49 -11.66
N ARG A 276 7.85 19.44 -12.92
CA ARG A 276 9.14 18.81 -13.27
C ARG A 276 10.31 19.51 -12.57
N GLN A 277 10.38 20.83 -12.63
CA GLN A 277 11.44 21.60 -11.97
C GLN A 277 11.39 21.46 -10.44
N PHE A 278 10.19 21.45 -9.87
CA PHE A 278 10.00 21.27 -8.45
C PHE A 278 10.46 19.87 -7.99
N LEU A 279 10.03 18.82 -8.67
CA LEU A 279 10.45 17.44 -8.37
C LEU A 279 11.96 17.25 -8.57
N GLN A 280 12.54 17.87 -9.60
CA GLN A 280 13.99 17.87 -9.80
C GLN A 280 14.71 18.55 -8.63
N LYS A 281 14.22 19.70 -8.15
CA LYS A 281 14.77 20.37 -6.97
C LYS A 281 14.73 19.46 -5.74
N LEU A 282 13.59 18.83 -5.48
CA LEU A 282 13.44 17.89 -4.35
C LEU A 282 14.39 16.69 -4.46
N CYS A 283 14.65 16.19 -5.68
CA CYS A 283 15.58 15.11 -5.93
C CYS A 283 17.05 15.51 -5.72
N GLU A 284 17.45 16.69 -6.19
CA GLU A 284 18.87 17.06 -6.29
C GLU A 284 19.33 17.91 -5.10
N ASN A 285 18.57 18.93 -4.71
CA ASN A 285 18.98 19.96 -3.77
C ASN A 285 17.79 20.52 -2.95
N PRO A 286 17.15 19.73 -2.07
CA PRO A 286 16.12 20.25 -1.18
C PRO A 286 16.72 21.21 -0.15
N GLU A 287 16.16 22.41 -0.03
CA GLU A 287 16.65 23.47 0.86
C GLU A 287 15.84 23.52 2.17
N GLY A 288 16.51 23.34 3.31
CA GLY A 288 15.89 23.40 4.62
C GLY A 288 14.99 22.20 4.94
N ILE A 289 14.42 22.19 6.15
CA ILE A 289 13.70 21.02 6.70
C ILE A 289 12.38 20.75 5.94
N ALA A 290 11.67 21.79 5.51
CA ALA A 290 10.39 21.64 4.82
C ALA A 290 10.53 20.96 3.45
N GLU A 291 11.51 21.36 2.63
CA GLU A 291 11.75 20.72 1.34
C GLU A 291 12.34 19.31 1.52
N GLN A 292 13.15 19.06 2.54
CA GLN A 292 13.63 17.71 2.87
C GLN A 292 12.46 16.77 3.22
N ARG A 293 11.45 17.26 3.96
CA ARG A 293 10.21 16.51 4.22
C ARG A 293 9.43 16.23 2.93
N LEU A 294 9.30 17.21 2.05
CA LEU A 294 8.63 17.01 0.75
C LEU A 294 9.39 16.03 -0.15
N ALA A 295 10.73 16.05 -0.13
CA ALA A 295 11.56 15.12 -0.89
C ALA A 295 11.42 13.65 -0.42
N ALA A 296 10.96 13.45 0.81
CA ALA A 296 10.69 12.12 1.36
C ALA A 296 9.29 11.58 1.00
N LYS A 297 8.37 12.44 0.53
CA LYS A 297 7.01 12.06 0.12
C LYS A 297 7.00 11.41 -1.26
N VAL A 298 5.98 10.61 -1.53
CA VAL A 298 5.82 9.88 -2.80
C VAL A 298 4.93 10.63 -3.78
N TYR A 299 5.16 10.37 -5.06
CA TYR A 299 4.31 10.81 -6.16
C TYR A 299 4.18 9.70 -7.20
N PHE A 300 3.21 9.86 -8.11
CA PHE A 300 3.11 9.02 -9.29
C PHE A 300 3.75 9.72 -10.49
N ASP A 301 4.74 9.07 -11.11
CA ASP A 301 5.31 9.51 -12.37
C ASP A 301 4.66 8.79 -13.55
N GLU A 302 3.86 9.53 -14.31
CA GLU A 302 3.08 8.96 -15.42
C GLU A 302 3.93 8.49 -16.59
N GLN A 303 5.17 8.97 -16.77
CA GLN A 303 6.00 8.59 -17.91
C GLN A 303 6.62 7.21 -17.76
N VAL A 304 6.71 6.72 -16.52
CA VAL A 304 7.32 5.44 -16.16
C VAL A 304 6.41 4.54 -15.31
N ASN A 305 5.19 5.01 -15.01
CA ASN A 305 4.17 4.32 -14.21
C ASN A 305 4.67 3.90 -12.82
N LEU A 306 5.49 4.75 -12.18
CA LEU A 306 6.14 4.48 -10.89
C LEU A 306 5.53 5.31 -9.77
N ILE A 307 5.43 4.69 -8.58
CA ILE A 307 5.12 5.37 -7.33
C ILE A 307 6.33 5.26 -6.40
N GLY A 308 6.94 6.41 -6.09
CA GLY A 308 8.12 6.50 -5.24
C GLY A 308 8.47 7.95 -4.91
N THR A 309 9.55 8.15 -4.17
CA THR A 309 10.08 9.50 -3.89
C THR A 309 10.68 10.13 -5.17
N PRO A 310 10.79 11.48 -5.24
CA PRO A 310 11.47 12.17 -6.34
C PRO A 310 12.82 11.56 -6.71
N LYS A 311 13.64 11.23 -5.70
CA LYS A 311 14.96 10.65 -5.90
C LYS A 311 14.90 9.23 -6.48
N GLU A 312 14.07 8.36 -5.93
CA GLU A 312 13.97 6.97 -6.40
C GLU A 312 13.49 6.88 -7.84
N VAL A 313 12.49 7.68 -8.19
CA VAL A 313 11.99 7.72 -9.58
C VAL A 313 13.04 8.29 -10.52
N ALA A 314 13.77 9.34 -10.11
CA ALA A 314 14.82 9.92 -10.94
C ALA A 314 16.00 8.96 -11.15
N ASP A 315 16.43 8.25 -10.11
CA ASP A 315 17.48 7.25 -10.20
C ASP A 315 17.06 6.08 -11.10
N GLU A 316 15.80 5.66 -11.00
CA GLU A 316 15.25 4.63 -11.89
C GLU A 316 15.15 5.09 -13.35
N LYS A 317 14.74 6.35 -13.60
CA LYS A 317 14.74 6.93 -14.95
C LYS A 317 16.13 6.95 -15.57
N LYS A 318 17.19 7.18 -14.79
CA LYS A 318 18.58 7.10 -15.27
C LYS A 318 18.95 5.67 -15.67
N VAL A 319 18.55 4.68 -14.85
CA VAL A 319 18.74 3.27 -15.18
C VAL A 319 18.02 2.94 -16.50
N MET A 320 16.77 3.36 -16.66
CA MET A 320 16.02 3.13 -17.91
C MET A 320 16.66 3.82 -19.11
N ALA A 321 17.15 5.05 -18.96
CA ALA A 321 17.80 5.77 -20.03
C ALA A 321 19.08 5.07 -20.52
N SER A 322 19.86 4.49 -19.61
CA SER A 322 21.05 3.72 -20.01
C SER A 322 20.70 2.42 -20.74
N LEU A 323 19.51 1.82 -20.49
CA LEU A 323 19.02 0.69 -21.28
C LEU A 323 18.78 1.06 -22.75
N LEU A 324 18.30 2.27 -23.01
CA LEU A 324 18.03 2.76 -24.38
C LEU A 324 19.31 3.01 -25.19
N GLU A 325 20.42 3.26 -24.52
CA GLU A 325 21.73 3.52 -25.14
C GLU A 325 22.53 2.24 -25.41
N ALA A 326 22.18 1.11 -24.77
CA ALA A 326 22.86 -0.15 -24.96
C ALA A 326 22.63 -0.71 -26.40
N PRO A 327 23.69 -1.10 -27.13
CA PRO A 327 23.54 -1.57 -28.51
C PRO A 327 22.80 -2.92 -28.56
N HIS A 328 21.58 -2.92 -29.12
CA HIS A 328 20.75 -4.11 -29.38
C HIS A 328 21.29 -5.06 -30.48
N HIS A 329 22.51 -4.84 -30.97
CA HIS A 329 23.16 -5.71 -31.95
C HIS A 329 24.00 -6.82 -31.28
N ALA A 330 24.06 -6.84 -29.95
CA ALA A 330 24.71 -7.90 -29.20
C ALA A 330 23.87 -9.17 -29.24
N PHE A 331 24.52 -10.32 -29.47
CA PHE A 331 23.91 -11.61 -29.17
C PHE A 331 23.66 -11.69 -27.67
N ALA A 332 22.49 -12.18 -27.28
CA ALA A 332 22.17 -12.42 -25.88
C ALA A 332 21.08 -13.50 -25.74
N GLU A 333 21.30 -14.42 -24.82
CA GLU A 333 20.43 -15.57 -24.60
C GLU A 333 20.28 -15.86 -23.10
N PHE A 334 19.04 -16.09 -22.67
CA PHE A 334 18.72 -16.58 -21.33
C PHE A 334 18.47 -18.08 -21.37
N ILE A 335 18.99 -18.79 -20.38
CA ILE A 335 18.72 -20.20 -20.14
C ILE A 335 18.18 -20.32 -18.72
N GLU A 336 16.94 -20.74 -18.59
CA GLU A 336 16.25 -20.94 -17.31
C GLU A 336 16.42 -22.38 -16.80
N ALA A 337 16.02 -22.63 -15.55
CA ALA A 337 16.16 -23.93 -14.91
C ALA A 337 15.42 -25.05 -15.67
N GLU A 338 14.26 -24.73 -16.23
CA GLU A 338 13.43 -25.64 -17.04
C GLU A 338 13.96 -25.91 -18.45
N ASP A 339 14.84 -25.06 -18.98
CA ASP A 339 15.48 -25.25 -20.29
C ASP A 339 16.63 -26.27 -20.23
N MET A 340 16.98 -26.69 -19.01
CA MET A 340 18.06 -27.62 -18.73
C MET A 340 17.53 -29.04 -18.56
N GLN A 341 18.11 -29.98 -19.30
CA GLN A 341 17.89 -31.40 -19.12
C GLN A 341 18.71 -31.91 -17.93
N ILE A 342 18.03 -32.39 -16.90
CA ILE A 342 18.67 -33.00 -15.73
C ILE A 342 19.25 -34.36 -16.10
N SER A 343 20.57 -34.51 -15.96
CA SER A 343 21.25 -35.80 -16.09
C SER A 343 21.25 -36.56 -14.75
N GLN A 344 21.59 -35.88 -13.66
CA GLN A 344 21.63 -36.45 -12.30
C GLN A 344 21.76 -35.36 -11.23
N GLY A 345 21.31 -35.66 -10.01
CA GLY A 345 21.62 -34.91 -8.77
C GLY A 345 21.05 -33.48 -8.63
N TRP A 346 20.68 -32.82 -9.72
CA TRP A 346 19.91 -31.57 -9.71
C TRP A 346 18.42 -31.86 -9.70
N GLU A 347 17.65 -30.97 -9.07
CA GLU A 347 16.19 -30.99 -9.07
C GLU A 347 15.68 -29.61 -9.48
N ILE A 348 14.68 -29.58 -10.37
CA ILE A 348 13.97 -28.36 -10.71
C ILE A 348 12.92 -28.10 -9.63
N LYS A 349 12.99 -26.96 -8.94
CA LYS A 349 12.08 -26.60 -7.83
C LYS A 349 11.50 -25.19 -7.98
N ASP A 350 10.27 -25.02 -7.53
CA ASP A 350 9.66 -23.71 -7.35
C ASP A 350 10.23 -23.03 -6.09
N ARG A 351 10.59 -21.75 -6.20
CA ARG A 351 11.03 -20.92 -5.07
C ARG A 351 10.46 -19.51 -5.18
N SER A 352 9.78 -19.08 -4.12
CA SER A 352 9.13 -17.76 -4.05
C SER A 352 10.10 -16.57 -4.10
N ASN A 353 11.39 -16.78 -3.83
CA ASN A 353 12.43 -15.76 -3.86
C ASN A 353 13.35 -15.82 -5.10
N ALA A 354 13.05 -16.68 -6.07
CA ALA A 354 13.74 -16.77 -7.37
C ALA A 354 12.94 -16.03 -8.47
N SER A 355 13.53 -15.88 -9.66
CA SER A 355 12.78 -15.33 -10.82
C SER A 355 11.78 -16.31 -11.44
N GLY A 356 11.83 -17.58 -11.05
CA GLY A 356 10.98 -18.66 -11.54
C GLY A 356 11.33 -19.96 -10.83
N LYS A 357 11.60 -21.01 -11.61
CA LYS A 357 12.14 -22.26 -11.09
C LYS A 357 13.64 -22.15 -10.88
N ILE A 358 14.18 -23.03 -10.04
CA ILE A 358 15.62 -23.13 -9.81
C ILE A 358 16.09 -24.57 -10.01
N LEU A 359 17.36 -24.72 -10.39
CA LEU A 359 18.11 -25.95 -10.24
C LEU A 359 18.68 -26.01 -8.83
N GLU A 360 18.19 -26.92 -8.00
CA GLU A 360 18.70 -27.18 -6.65
C GLU A 360 19.45 -28.51 -6.61
N ALA A 361 20.69 -28.50 -6.12
CA ALA A 361 21.43 -29.72 -5.78
C ALA A 361 21.70 -29.76 -4.27
N GLY A 362 21.61 -30.98 -3.71
CA GLY A 362 21.81 -31.24 -2.28
C GLY A 362 23.22 -30.91 -1.78
N TYR A 363 23.40 -30.89 -0.46
CA TYR A 363 24.69 -30.62 0.21
C TYR A 363 25.68 -31.80 0.14
N GLU A 364 25.21 -33.00 -0.18
CA GLU A 364 25.98 -34.25 -0.17
C GLU A 364 27.10 -34.26 -1.22
N ASP A 365 28.09 -35.14 -1.11
CA ASP A 365 29.23 -35.20 -2.05
C ASP A 365 28.90 -35.89 -3.40
N GLY A 366 27.61 -35.95 -3.74
CA GLY A 366 27.11 -36.51 -4.99
C GLY A 366 27.29 -35.55 -6.17
N LEU A 367 27.67 -36.12 -7.32
CA LEU A 367 27.70 -35.44 -8.61
C LEU A 367 26.30 -34.96 -8.98
N ALA A 368 26.20 -33.73 -9.48
CA ALA A 368 24.98 -33.21 -10.07
C ALA A 368 25.30 -32.57 -11.42
N GLU A 369 24.57 -32.94 -12.46
CA GLU A 369 24.78 -32.51 -13.84
C GLU A 369 23.45 -32.20 -14.54
N ALA A 370 23.40 -31.06 -15.22
CA ALA A 370 22.30 -30.64 -16.06
C ALA A 370 22.89 -30.01 -17.34
N ASN A 371 22.25 -30.21 -18.49
CA ASN A 371 22.78 -29.75 -19.76
C ASN A 371 21.72 -29.12 -20.66
N THR A 372 22.14 -28.26 -21.58
CA THR A 372 21.29 -27.72 -22.63
C THR A 372 22.10 -27.41 -23.90
N SER A 373 21.42 -27.28 -25.03
CA SER A 373 22.05 -26.89 -26.30
C SER A 373 21.96 -25.39 -26.50
N LEU A 374 23.03 -24.79 -27.02
CA LEU A 374 23.18 -23.35 -27.25
C LEU A 374 23.69 -23.12 -28.68
N GLU A 375 23.18 -22.14 -29.41
CA GLU A 375 23.67 -21.82 -30.76
C GLU A 375 24.24 -20.39 -30.83
N LEU A 376 25.56 -20.29 -31.00
CA LEU A 376 26.26 -19.00 -31.04
C LEU A 376 26.38 -18.48 -32.47
N PRO A 377 26.02 -17.22 -32.76
CA PRO A 377 25.97 -16.70 -34.14
C PRO A 377 27.35 -16.43 -34.74
N LYS A 378 28.38 -16.22 -33.91
CA LYS A 378 29.75 -15.93 -34.34
C LYS A 378 30.78 -16.39 -33.31
N ALA A 379 32.03 -16.53 -33.72
CA ALA A 379 33.13 -16.78 -32.79
C ALA A 379 33.55 -15.47 -32.08
N GLY A 380 33.95 -15.56 -30.81
CA GLY A 380 34.51 -14.43 -30.05
C GLY A 380 34.37 -14.59 -28.54
N THR A 381 34.61 -13.50 -27.81
CA THR A 381 34.43 -13.42 -26.37
C THR A 381 32.95 -13.34 -26.00
N TYR A 382 32.49 -14.25 -25.17
CA TYR A 382 31.17 -14.23 -24.55
C TYR A 382 31.29 -14.02 -23.04
N TYR A 383 30.38 -13.24 -22.49
CA TYR A 383 30.20 -12.97 -21.07
C TYR A 383 29.05 -13.82 -20.56
N VAL A 384 29.37 -14.72 -19.63
CA VAL A 384 28.46 -15.73 -19.08
C VAL A 384 28.14 -15.33 -17.64
N TRP A 385 26.93 -14.83 -17.46
CA TRP A 385 26.36 -14.44 -16.19
C TRP A 385 25.55 -15.60 -15.61
N VAL A 386 25.72 -15.87 -14.32
CA VAL A 386 24.91 -16.87 -13.61
C VAL A 386 24.28 -16.25 -12.39
N ARG A 387 22.96 -16.42 -12.26
CA ARG A 387 22.21 -16.05 -11.06
C ARG A 387 22.11 -17.25 -10.15
N TYR A 388 22.65 -17.16 -8.95
CA TYR A 388 22.66 -18.26 -7.99
C TYR A 388 22.47 -17.77 -6.56
N HIS A 389 21.93 -18.64 -5.71
CA HIS A 389 21.61 -18.29 -4.33
C HIS A 389 22.86 -18.37 -3.46
N LEU A 390 23.35 -17.21 -3.03
CA LEU A 390 24.48 -17.12 -2.14
C LEU A 390 24.04 -17.31 -0.68
N PHE A 391 24.73 -18.20 0.02
CA PHE A 391 24.48 -18.50 1.42
C PHE A 391 25.56 -17.90 2.32
N HIS A 392 25.14 -17.22 3.38
CA HIS A 392 26.01 -16.68 4.41
C HIS A 392 26.85 -17.80 5.06
N LYS A 393 28.17 -17.63 5.09
CA LYS A 393 29.18 -18.58 5.64
C LYS A 393 29.37 -19.90 4.89
N TYR A 394 28.68 -20.15 3.79
CA TYR A 394 28.82 -21.41 3.03
C TYR A 394 29.39 -21.17 1.64
N PHE A 395 30.03 -22.21 1.10
CA PHE A 395 30.36 -22.29 -0.32
C PHE A 395 29.24 -23.02 -1.08
N ASN A 396 29.02 -22.58 -2.31
CA ASN A 396 28.04 -23.14 -3.23
C ASN A 396 28.67 -23.28 -4.63
N ILE A 397 29.88 -23.85 -4.68
CA ILE A 397 30.69 -23.94 -5.90
C ILE A 397 30.03 -24.90 -6.91
N PHE A 398 29.97 -24.47 -8.16
CA PHE A 398 29.59 -25.23 -9.34
C PHE A 398 30.37 -24.71 -10.56
N ASP A 399 30.35 -25.45 -11.65
CA ASP A 399 30.98 -25.07 -12.91
C ASP A 399 30.03 -25.16 -14.10
N LEU A 400 30.26 -24.29 -15.08
CA LEU A 400 29.67 -24.35 -16.41
C LEU A 400 30.75 -24.70 -17.41
N SER A 401 30.53 -25.76 -18.19
CA SER A 401 31.43 -26.20 -19.25
C SER A 401 30.73 -26.12 -20.60
N PHE A 402 31.41 -25.58 -21.61
CA PHE A 402 30.95 -25.54 -23.00
C PHE A 402 31.66 -26.63 -23.78
N SER A 403 30.96 -27.42 -24.59
CA SER A 403 31.55 -28.41 -25.48
C SER A 403 31.00 -28.37 -26.88
N ASP A 404 31.80 -28.79 -27.87
CA ASP A 404 31.35 -28.96 -29.25
C ASP A 404 30.49 -30.23 -29.43
N SER A 405 30.05 -30.47 -30.66
CA SER A 405 29.27 -31.67 -31.02
C SER A 405 30.04 -32.99 -30.87
N GLU A 406 31.37 -32.94 -30.77
CA GLU A 406 32.24 -34.10 -30.54
C GLU A 406 32.49 -34.35 -29.05
N GLY A 407 32.00 -33.46 -28.17
CA GLY A 407 32.16 -33.54 -26.73
C GLY A 407 33.48 -32.94 -26.21
N ASN A 408 34.25 -32.25 -27.05
CA ASN A 408 35.47 -31.58 -26.61
C ASN A 408 35.10 -30.34 -25.80
N ILE A 409 35.63 -30.22 -24.57
CA ILE A 409 35.40 -29.05 -23.71
C ILE A 409 36.18 -27.85 -24.28
N LEU A 410 35.44 -26.82 -24.67
CA LEU A 410 35.96 -25.57 -25.24
C LEU A 410 36.27 -24.54 -24.15
N ALA A 411 35.45 -24.47 -23.11
CA ALA A 411 35.63 -23.57 -21.98
C ALA A 411 35.03 -24.16 -20.70
N LYS A 412 35.61 -23.79 -19.54
CA LYS A 412 35.10 -24.16 -18.22
C LYS A 412 35.17 -22.97 -17.26
N LEU A 413 34.04 -22.61 -16.68
CA LEU A 413 33.84 -21.43 -15.82
C LEU A 413 33.39 -21.88 -14.42
N ASN A 414 34.05 -21.41 -13.36
CA ASN A 414 33.76 -21.83 -11.99
C ASN A 414 33.10 -20.69 -11.20
N TYR A 415 31.92 -20.93 -10.64
CA TYR A 415 31.12 -19.94 -9.91
C TYR A 415 31.00 -20.29 -8.43
N GLY A 416 30.48 -19.36 -7.63
CA GLY A 416 30.15 -19.63 -6.23
C GLY A 416 31.34 -19.60 -5.28
N GLN A 417 32.38 -18.81 -5.62
CA GLN A 417 33.59 -18.61 -4.81
C GLN A 417 33.76 -17.19 -4.21
N PRO A 418 32.73 -16.47 -3.73
CA PRO A 418 32.95 -15.09 -3.33
C PRO A 418 33.90 -14.97 -2.13
N GLU A 419 34.95 -14.16 -2.30
CA GLU A 419 36.02 -13.88 -1.33
C GLU A 419 35.49 -13.26 -0.02
N ASP A 420 34.30 -12.66 -0.03
CA ASP A 420 33.71 -11.87 1.06
C ASP A 420 32.60 -12.58 1.86
N ARG A 421 32.37 -13.88 1.67
CA ARG A 421 31.25 -14.64 2.29
C ARG A 421 31.10 -14.54 3.82
N LEU A 422 32.18 -14.22 4.53
CA LEU A 422 32.19 -14.06 5.99
C LEU A 422 31.75 -12.65 6.45
N SER A 423 31.80 -11.64 5.58
CA SER A 423 31.40 -10.26 5.89
C SER A 423 29.90 -10.00 5.61
N ARG A 424 29.23 -10.87 4.84
CA ARG A 424 27.82 -10.75 4.49
C ARG A 424 26.91 -11.08 5.69
N ARG A 425 25.68 -10.53 5.74
CA ARG A 425 24.70 -10.78 6.83
C ARG A 425 23.51 -11.67 6.45
N ASN A 426 23.18 -11.80 5.16
CA ASN A 426 21.93 -12.44 4.68
C ASN A 426 22.16 -13.35 3.46
N ASN A 427 21.27 -14.32 3.25
CA ASN A 427 21.20 -15.16 2.05
C ASN A 427 20.38 -14.47 0.95
N HIS A 428 20.82 -14.49 -0.31
CA HIS A 428 20.10 -13.89 -1.45
C HIS A 428 20.61 -14.43 -2.78
N PHE A 429 19.82 -14.27 -3.85
CA PHE A 429 20.29 -14.50 -5.22
C PHE A 429 21.20 -13.35 -5.68
N THR A 430 22.30 -13.70 -6.34
CA THR A 430 23.27 -12.74 -6.91
C THR A 430 23.66 -13.18 -8.32
N TRP A 431 24.02 -12.20 -9.15
CA TRP A 431 24.66 -12.42 -10.45
C TRP A 431 26.18 -12.44 -10.29
N GLU A 432 26.86 -13.35 -10.99
CA GLU A 432 28.32 -13.40 -11.15
C GLU A 432 28.64 -13.58 -12.64
N CYS A 433 29.62 -12.84 -13.17
CA CYS A 433 30.02 -12.88 -14.58
C CYS A 433 31.42 -13.43 -14.73
N LEU A 434 31.60 -14.34 -15.68
CA LEU A 434 32.90 -14.77 -16.19
C LEU A 434 32.88 -14.72 -17.71
N SER A 435 34.04 -14.55 -18.36
CA SER A 435 34.13 -14.53 -19.82
C SER A 435 34.80 -15.78 -20.38
N ALA A 436 34.39 -16.19 -21.59
CA ALA A 436 34.96 -17.32 -22.33
C ALA A 436 35.10 -16.97 -23.81
N GLU A 437 36.18 -17.43 -24.46
CA GLU A 437 36.29 -17.43 -25.92
C GLU A 437 35.57 -18.66 -26.48
N LEU A 438 34.55 -18.46 -27.32
CA LEU A 438 33.72 -19.54 -27.86
C LEU A 438 33.63 -19.44 -29.39
N PRO A 439 33.58 -20.57 -30.13
CA PRO A 439 33.38 -20.58 -31.58
C PRO A 439 31.91 -20.33 -31.95
N ALA A 440 31.67 -20.01 -33.22
CA ALA A 440 30.32 -19.98 -33.78
C ALA A 440 29.74 -21.40 -33.90
N GLY A 441 28.40 -21.51 -33.85
CA GLY A 441 27.66 -22.74 -34.08
C GLY A 441 27.06 -23.35 -32.81
N LYS A 442 26.58 -24.59 -32.95
CA LYS A 442 25.91 -25.32 -31.87
C LYS A 442 26.91 -25.87 -30.87
N LEU A 443 26.69 -25.55 -29.61
CA LEU A 443 27.44 -25.99 -28.44
C LEU A 443 26.51 -26.72 -27.46
N GLN A 444 27.10 -27.54 -26.61
CA GLN A 444 26.46 -28.07 -25.40
C GLN A 444 26.98 -27.31 -24.18
N LEU A 445 26.06 -26.84 -23.36
CA LEU A 445 26.34 -26.24 -22.06
C LEU A 445 26.06 -27.27 -20.97
N LEU A 446 27.03 -27.53 -20.10
CA LEU A 446 26.93 -28.46 -18.98
C LEU A 446 27.11 -27.71 -17.66
N LEU A 447 26.08 -27.69 -16.82
CA LEU A 447 26.14 -27.27 -15.43
C LEU A 447 26.48 -28.45 -14.53
N ARG A 448 27.64 -28.38 -13.87
CA ARG A 448 28.11 -29.42 -12.95
C ARG A 448 28.33 -28.86 -11.55
N LYS A 449 27.80 -29.55 -10.54
CA LYS A 449 28.16 -29.28 -9.15
C LYS A 449 29.57 -29.75 -8.87
N ASN A 450 30.38 -28.90 -8.22
CA ASN A 450 31.74 -29.26 -7.85
C ASN A 450 31.75 -30.19 -6.62
N VAL A 451 32.62 -31.21 -6.64
CA VAL A 451 32.71 -32.31 -5.65
C VAL A 451 33.90 -32.05 -4.72
N GLY A 452 33.77 -32.25 -3.41
CA GLY A 452 34.87 -32.02 -2.45
C GLY A 452 34.47 -31.83 -0.99
N LYS A 453 35.46 -31.52 -0.12
CA LYS A 453 35.27 -31.28 1.32
C LYS A 453 35.70 -29.89 1.77
N GLU A 454 34.73 -29.03 2.08
CA GLU A 454 34.76 -27.86 2.99
C GLU A 454 33.34 -27.22 3.02
N PRO A 455 32.94 -26.28 3.91
CA PRO A 455 31.53 -26.13 4.32
C PRO A 455 30.60 -25.74 3.16
N TYR A 456 30.05 -26.77 2.53
CA TYR A 456 29.20 -26.71 1.38
C TYR A 456 27.74 -26.76 1.80
N THR A 457 26.90 -26.03 1.07
CA THR A 457 25.44 -26.07 1.25
C THR A 457 24.75 -26.40 -0.08
N PHE A 458 23.44 -26.24 -0.13
CA PHE A 458 22.67 -26.35 -1.37
C PHE A 458 23.27 -25.45 -2.46
N ARG A 459 23.36 -25.96 -3.68
CA ARG A 459 23.59 -25.12 -4.86
C ARG A 459 22.24 -24.81 -5.44
N ARG A 460 21.95 -23.53 -5.67
CA ARG A 460 20.71 -23.09 -6.30
C ARG A 460 21.07 -22.16 -7.43
N VAL A 461 20.85 -22.60 -8.66
CA VAL A 461 21.02 -21.80 -9.87
C VAL A 461 19.64 -21.44 -10.39
N ASP A 462 19.42 -20.16 -10.64
CA ASP A 462 18.15 -19.60 -11.11
C ASP A 462 18.19 -19.45 -12.62
N LYS A 463 19.13 -18.64 -13.14
CA LYS A 463 19.25 -18.33 -14.56
C LYS A 463 20.70 -18.25 -15.02
N ILE A 464 20.94 -18.54 -16.28
CA ILE A 464 22.18 -18.27 -16.99
C ILE A 464 21.87 -17.27 -18.11
N PHE A 465 22.74 -16.28 -18.30
CA PHE A 465 22.63 -15.29 -19.36
C PHE A 465 23.97 -15.19 -20.08
N ILE A 466 23.94 -15.33 -21.39
CA ILE A 466 25.14 -15.35 -22.24
C ILE A 466 25.03 -14.22 -23.23
N THR A 467 26.05 -13.37 -23.33
CA THR A 467 26.08 -12.23 -24.26
C THR A 467 27.46 -12.03 -24.87
N ASP A 468 27.55 -11.48 -26.08
CA ASP A 468 28.82 -11.05 -26.69
C ASP A 468 29.17 -9.58 -26.36
N ALA A 469 28.38 -8.91 -25.51
CA ALA A 469 28.61 -7.53 -25.08
C ALA A 469 29.08 -7.43 -23.63
N SER A 470 30.26 -6.86 -23.44
CA SER A 470 30.91 -6.70 -22.13
C SER A 470 30.17 -5.80 -21.15
N THR A 471 29.38 -4.85 -21.67
CA THR A 471 28.62 -3.88 -20.88
C THR A 471 27.19 -4.34 -20.61
N GLN A 472 26.75 -5.47 -21.17
CA GLN A 472 25.38 -5.95 -21.05
C GLN A 472 25.22 -6.83 -19.81
N HIS A 473 24.39 -6.35 -18.88
CA HIS A 473 24.06 -7.07 -17.65
C HIS A 473 22.69 -7.77 -17.83
N PRO A 474 22.46 -8.95 -17.23
CA PRO A 474 21.17 -9.65 -17.33
C PRO A 474 19.97 -8.79 -16.91
N ASP A 475 20.11 -8.07 -15.79
CA ASP A 475 19.06 -7.16 -15.28
C ASP A 475 18.76 -5.98 -16.21
N THR A 476 19.64 -5.71 -17.18
CA THR A 476 19.51 -4.64 -18.18
C THR A 476 19.19 -5.16 -19.59
N PHE A 477 19.09 -6.49 -19.77
CA PHE A 477 18.81 -7.05 -21.08
C PHE A 477 17.35 -6.90 -21.50
N TRP A 478 17.16 -6.64 -22.80
CA TRP A 478 15.86 -6.52 -23.42
C TRP A 478 15.88 -7.13 -24.84
N ALA A 479 15.07 -8.16 -25.08
CA ALA A 479 14.88 -8.78 -26.39
C ALA A 479 13.47 -8.49 -26.91
N PRO A 480 13.27 -7.84 -28.08
CA PRO A 480 11.94 -7.56 -28.61
C PRO A 480 11.12 -8.84 -28.76
N LEU A 481 9.83 -8.81 -28.42
CA LEU A 481 8.95 -9.97 -28.58
C LEU A 481 8.45 -10.13 -30.03
N SER A 482 8.44 -9.03 -30.79
CA SER A 482 8.04 -9.02 -32.18
C SER A 482 8.64 -7.82 -32.90
N ASP A 483 8.53 -7.81 -34.23
CA ASP A 483 8.88 -6.66 -35.06
C ASP A 483 7.86 -5.51 -34.93
N LYS A 484 6.76 -5.70 -34.20
CA LYS A 484 5.77 -4.64 -33.97
C LYS A 484 6.23 -3.73 -32.84
N PRO A 485 5.96 -2.41 -32.92
CA PRO A 485 6.35 -1.46 -31.88
C PRO A 485 5.58 -1.65 -30.57
N LEU A 486 4.44 -2.33 -30.61
CA LEU A 486 3.59 -2.61 -29.47
C LEU A 486 3.21 -4.09 -29.54
N THR A 487 3.29 -4.79 -28.41
CA THR A 487 2.82 -6.16 -28.27
C THR A 487 1.81 -6.22 -27.12
N LEU A 488 0.66 -6.84 -27.34
CA LEU A 488 -0.38 -7.02 -26.33
C LEU A 488 -0.52 -8.52 -26.02
N TRP A 489 -0.59 -8.89 -24.74
CA TRP A 489 -1.02 -10.23 -24.36
C TRP A 489 -1.90 -10.21 -23.12
N GLN A 490 -2.76 -11.21 -23.04
CA GLN A 490 -3.56 -11.53 -21.86
C GLN A 490 -2.81 -12.58 -21.04
N SER A 491 -2.58 -12.27 -19.76
CA SER A 491 -2.05 -13.25 -18.83
C SER A 491 -3.07 -14.36 -18.57
N CYS A 492 -2.64 -15.62 -18.60
CA CYS A 492 -3.50 -16.76 -18.26
C CYS A 492 -3.85 -16.82 -16.77
N ASP A 493 -2.96 -16.31 -15.91
CA ASP A 493 -3.14 -16.24 -14.45
C ASP A 493 -2.80 -14.81 -13.96
N PRO A 494 -3.80 -13.93 -13.80
CA PRO A 494 -3.59 -12.53 -13.42
C PRO A 494 -2.97 -12.36 -12.01
N TRP A 495 -2.92 -13.44 -11.23
CA TRP A 495 -2.41 -13.46 -9.86
C TRP A 495 -0.92 -13.79 -9.78
N THR A 496 -0.31 -14.23 -10.89
CA THR A 496 1.15 -14.41 -10.98
C THR A 496 1.89 -13.08 -10.78
N GLY A 497 3.06 -13.16 -10.17
CA GLY A 497 3.97 -12.05 -10.03
C GLY A 497 4.66 -11.75 -11.35
N PHE A 498 4.80 -10.47 -11.66
CA PHE A 498 5.47 -9.99 -12.87
C PHE A 498 6.28 -8.74 -12.56
N VAL A 499 7.14 -8.36 -13.50
CA VAL A 499 7.93 -7.13 -13.50
C VAL A 499 7.72 -6.39 -14.82
N ARG A 500 8.22 -5.15 -14.92
CA ARG A 500 8.08 -4.32 -16.12
C ARG A 500 8.70 -4.92 -17.38
N ASN A 501 9.58 -5.90 -17.27
CA ASN A 501 10.24 -6.53 -18.40
C ASN A 501 9.85 -8.01 -18.58
N SER A 502 8.80 -8.48 -17.91
CA SER A 502 8.32 -9.87 -18.04
C SER A 502 7.98 -10.21 -19.49
N ALA A 503 8.28 -11.44 -19.91
CA ALA A 503 7.82 -11.99 -21.18
C ALA A 503 6.49 -12.75 -21.00
N PRO A 504 5.71 -12.96 -22.09
CA PRO A 504 4.55 -13.83 -22.06
C PRO A 504 4.95 -15.26 -21.66
N GLN A 505 4.11 -15.90 -20.85
CA GLN A 505 4.24 -17.33 -20.55
C GLN A 505 3.65 -18.17 -21.67
N ALA A 506 3.99 -19.47 -21.72
CA ALA A 506 3.52 -20.39 -22.76
C ALA A 506 1.99 -20.49 -22.86
N ALA A 507 1.26 -20.25 -21.77
CA ALA A 507 -0.20 -20.30 -21.72
C ALA A 507 -0.86 -18.93 -21.95
N ASP A 508 -0.09 -17.85 -22.07
CA ASP A 508 -0.62 -16.52 -22.32
C ASP A 508 -1.15 -16.39 -23.75
N ILE A 509 -2.18 -15.56 -23.93
CA ILE A 509 -2.76 -15.31 -25.25
C ILE A 509 -2.14 -14.04 -25.81
N ILE A 510 -1.31 -14.19 -26.85
CA ILE A 510 -0.66 -13.07 -27.54
C ILE A 510 -1.58 -12.51 -28.62
N GLU A 511 -1.67 -11.19 -28.68
CA GLU A 511 -2.54 -10.42 -29.58
C GLU A 511 -4.00 -10.93 -29.59
N PRO A 512 -4.65 -11.00 -28.41
CA PRO A 512 -6.04 -11.41 -28.34
C PRO A 512 -6.90 -10.42 -29.13
N SER A 513 -7.83 -10.92 -29.95
CA SER A 513 -8.84 -10.09 -30.62
C SER A 513 -10.18 -10.10 -29.89
N SER A 514 -10.45 -11.14 -29.10
CA SER A 514 -11.64 -11.26 -28.30
C SER A 514 -11.41 -12.06 -27.02
N VAL A 515 -12.26 -11.82 -26.01
CA VAL A 515 -12.25 -12.49 -24.71
C VAL A 515 -13.68 -12.95 -24.41
N SER A 516 -13.86 -14.21 -24.04
CA SER A 516 -15.15 -14.75 -23.63
C SER A 516 -15.12 -15.10 -22.15
N LEU A 517 -16.10 -14.60 -21.39
CA LEU A 517 -16.18 -14.78 -19.95
C LEU A 517 -17.54 -15.32 -19.57
N VAL A 518 -17.56 -16.20 -18.56
CA VAL A 518 -18.77 -16.62 -17.87
C VAL A 518 -18.66 -16.13 -16.43
N ILE A 519 -19.57 -15.24 -16.03
CA ILE A 519 -19.53 -14.62 -14.70
C ILE A 519 -20.86 -14.88 -14.00
N PRO A 520 -20.87 -15.50 -12.81
CA PRO A 520 -22.10 -15.64 -12.05
C PRO A 520 -22.64 -14.27 -11.60
N GLU A 521 -23.95 -14.15 -11.52
CA GLU A 521 -24.63 -12.95 -11.03
C GLU A 521 -24.12 -12.55 -9.63
N GLY A 522 -23.82 -11.27 -9.48
CA GLY A 522 -23.27 -10.66 -8.26
C GLY A 522 -21.75 -10.81 -8.07
N ASP A 523 -21.07 -11.56 -8.95
CA ASP A 523 -19.61 -11.71 -8.94
C ASP A 523 -18.95 -10.76 -9.95
N ALA A 524 -17.63 -10.80 -10.02
CA ALA A 524 -16.80 -10.02 -10.93
C ALA A 524 -15.64 -10.85 -11.44
N ALA A 525 -15.23 -10.65 -12.69
CA ALA A 525 -14.02 -11.23 -13.25
C ALA A 525 -12.87 -10.22 -13.23
N SER A 526 -11.66 -10.69 -12.94
CA SER A 526 -10.43 -9.92 -13.02
C SER A 526 -9.51 -10.47 -14.10
N LEU A 527 -8.96 -9.59 -14.94
CA LEU A 527 -8.06 -9.95 -16.03
C LEU A 527 -6.84 -9.03 -16.01
N LEU A 528 -5.71 -9.56 -16.46
CA LEU A 528 -4.46 -8.83 -16.57
C LEU A 528 -4.00 -8.84 -18.03
N PHE A 529 -3.80 -7.65 -18.58
CA PHE A 529 -3.21 -7.44 -19.89
C PHE A 529 -1.88 -6.74 -19.75
N HIS A 530 -0.93 -7.09 -20.60
CA HIS A 530 0.34 -6.41 -20.69
C HIS A 530 0.48 -5.78 -22.07
N LEU A 531 0.84 -4.51 -22.09
CA LEU A 531 1.20 -3.76 -23.29
C LEU A 531 2.71 -3.51 -23.24
N ARG A 532 3.46 -4.18 -24.11
CA ARG A 532 4.89 -3.98 -24.22
C ARG A 532 5.20 -3.00 -25.34
N ASN A 533 5.89 -1.91 -25.01
CA ASN A 533 6.42 -0.99 -25.99
C ASN A 533 7.81 -1.44 -26.42
N ASP A 534 7.92 -1.95 -27.65
CA ASP A 534 9.16 -2.40 -28.26
C ASP A 534 9.94 -1.26 -28.96
N SER A 535 9.38 -0.05 -28.99
CA SER A 535 10.02 1.13 -29.58
C SER A 535 10.92 1.89 -28.59
N LYS A 536 11.72 2.82 -29.13
CA LYS A 536 12.58 3.74 -28.37
C LYS A 536 11.85 4.97 -27.84
N GLU A 537 10.59 5.17 -28.24
CA GLU A 537 9.81 6.36 -27.88
C GLU A 537 8.67 5.98 -26.94
N THR A 538 8.31 6.89 -26.04
CA THR A 538 7.14 6.68 -25.18
C THR A 538 5.87 6.72 -26.03
N ILE A 539 5.07 5.66 -25.98
CA ILE A 539 3.75 5.63 -26.61
C ILE A 539 2.73 6.13 -25.58
N SER A 540 1.71 6.85 -26.03
CA SER A 540 0.62 7.28 -25.16
C SER A 540 -0.72 6.84 -25.73
N LEU A 541 -1.59 6.36 -24.84
CA LEU A 541 -2.93 5.90 -25.21
C LEU A 541 -4.00 6.40 -24.22
N THR A 542 -5.21 6.54 -24.74
CA THR A 542 -6.41 6.89 -23.98
C THR A 542 -7.38 5.71 -24.10
N PRO A 543 -7.48 4.85 -23.07
CA PRO A 543 -8.38 3.71 -23.11
C PRO A 543 -9.84 4.18 -23.24
N ARG A 544 -10.64 3.48 -24.05
CA ARG A 544 -12.08 3.71 -24.14
C ARG A 544 -12.84 2.41 -23.95
N VAL A 545 -13.98 2.50 -23.28
CA VAL A 545 -14.89 1.38 -23.04
C VAL A 545 -16.23 1.72 -23.69
N SER A 546 -16.83 0.74 -24.36
CA SER A 546 -18.20 0.84 -24.88
C SER A 546 -18.95 -0.47 -24.69
N GLY A 547 -20.28 -0.45 -24.85
CA GLY A 547 -21.17 -1.61 -24.72
C GLY A 547 -21.73 -1.84 -23.31
N THR A 548 -20.95 -1.58 -22.26
CA THR A 548 -21.41 -1.62 -20.86
C THR A 548 -20.52 -0.77 -19.94
N ASP A 549 -21.11 -0.23 -18.86
CA ASP A 549 -20.42 0.51 -17.80
C ASP A 549 -19.79 -0.41 -16.73
N SER A 550 -19.96 -1.72 -16.83
CA SER A 550 -19.43 -2.72 -15.88
C SER A 550 -17.92 -2.93 -15.95
N VAL A 551 -17.27 -2.46 -17.01
CA VAL A 551 -15.85 -2.65 -17.26
C VAL A 551 -15.06 -1.50 -16.66
N GLN A 552 -14.19 -1.83 -15.73
CA GLN A 552 -13.22 -0.91 -15.13
C GLN A 552 -11.82 -1.25 -15.65
N ILE A 553 -11.10 -0.25 -16.17
CA ILE A 553 -9.70 -0.39 -16.59
C ILE A 553 -8.82 0.42 -15.64
N ARG A 554 -7.84 -0.25 -15.02
CA ARG A 554 -6.89 0.35 -14.10
C ARG A 554 -5.47 0.05 -14.55
N LEU A 555 -4.61 1.05 -14.57
CA LEU A 555 -3.16 0.89 -14.71
C LEU A 555 -2.61 0.21 -13.46
N VAL A 556 -1.77 -0.81 -13.64
CA VAL A 556 -0.98 -1.38 -12.54
C VAL A 556 0.29 -0.54 -12.37
N ALA A 557 0.34 0.27 -11.32
CA ALA A 557 1.50 1.08 -10.98
C ALA A 557 2.48 0.29 -10.11
N TYR A 558 3.77 0.60 -10.27
CA TYR A 558 4.85 -0.08 -9.58
C TYR A 558 5.30 0.73 -8.37
N LEU A 559 5.25 0.11 -7.20
CA LEU A 559 5.64 0.68 -5.93
C LEU A 559 7.08 0.28 -5.60
N ASN A 560 7.96 1.22 -5.24
CA ASN A 560 9.29 0.86 -4.76
C ASN A 560 9.23 0.29 -3.33
N THR A 561 9.65 -0.96 -3.14
CA THR A 561 9.71 -1.56 -1.79
C THR A 561 11.15 -1.94 -1.41
N ALA A 562 11.44 -1.94 -0.11
CA ALA A 562 12.78 -2.28 0.37
C ALA A 562 13.24 -3.71 -0.02
N LEU A 563 12.31 -4.68 -0.08
CA LEU A 563 12.63 -6.10 -0.33
C LEU A 563 12.51 -6.49 -1.81
N TYR A 564 11.50 -5.96 -2.52
CA TYR A 564 11.15 -6.40 -3.88
C TYR A 564 11.35 -5.31 -4.94
N LYS A 565 11.84 -4.12 -4.54
CA LYS A 565 11.99 -2.94 -5.43
C LYS A 565 10.65 -2.62 -6.12
N TRP A 566 10.69 -2.19 -7.38
CA TRP A 566 9.52 -1.81 -8.18
C TRP A 566 8.56 -2.99 -8.39
N THR A 567 7.56 -3.09 -7.51
CA THR A 567 6.59 -4.18 -7.46
C THR A 567 5.23 -3.75 -7.98
N PRO A 568 4.56 -4.53 -8.84
CA PRO A 568 3.20 -4.22 -9.30
C PRO A 568 2.18 -4.40 -8.17
N ALA A 569 1.66 -3.28 -7.65
CA ALA A 569 0.82 -3.31 -6.45
C ALA A 569 -0.46 -2.48 -6.60
N VAL A 570 -0.32 -1.18 -6.90
CA VAL A 570 -1.40 -0.21 -6.84
C VAL A 570 -2.16 -0.16 -8.17
N LEU A 571 -3.49 -0.14 -8.10
CA LEU A 571 -4.36 -0.05 -9.28
C LEU A 571 -4.90 1.37 -9.41
N LEU A 572 -4.51 2.07 -10.48
CA LEU A 572 -4.86 3.48 -10.72
C LEU A 572 -5.85 3.59 -11.89
N GLU A 573 -6.98 4.28 -11.70
CA GLU A 573 -7.75 4.77 -12.84
C GLU A 573 -7.00 5.94 -13.49
N ARG A 574 -6.88 5.94 -14.82
CA ARG A 574 -6.18 6.99 -15.57
C ARG A 574 -6.90 7.27 -16.87
N GLN A 575 -7.06 8.55 -17.22
CA GLN A 575 -7.60 8.95 -18.53
C GLN A 575 -6.60 8.68 -19.65
N ARG A 576 -5.32 8.85 -19.35
CA ARG A 576 -4.21 8.69 -20.27
C ARG A 576 -3.15 7.80 -19.63
N ILE A 577 -2.66 6.85 -20.40
CA ILE A 577 -1.64 5.89 -20.00
C ILE A 577 -0.43 6.07 -20.92
N PHE A 578 0.77 6.08 -20.34
CA PHE A 578 2.01 6.13 -21.09
C PHE A 578 2.70 4.78 -21.00
N LEU A 579 3.30 4.38 -22.10
CA LEU A 579 4.00 3.12 -22.28
C LEU A 579 5.47 3.47 -22.44
N PRO A 580 6.28 3.30 -21.40
CA PRO A 580 7.69 3.66 -21.45
C PRO A 580 8.41 2.79 -22.49
N PRO A 581 9.45 3.31 -23.17
CA PRO A 581 10.28 2.54 -24.09
C PRO A 581 10.78 1.24 -23.44
N HIS A 582 10.79 0.15 -24.21
CA HIS A 582 11.31 -1.15 -23.81
C HIS A 582 10.71 -1.72 -22.51
N GLN A 583 9.47 -1.36 -22.17
CA GLN A 583 8.80 -1.80 -20.95
C GLN A 583 7.36 -2.24 -21.18
N ASN A 584 6.89 -3.05 -20.24
CA ASN A 584 5.51 -3.46 -20.09
C ASN A 584 4.74 -2.43 -19.26
N THR A 585 3.59 -2.05 -19.78
CA THR A 585 2.55 -1.35 -19.06
C THR A 585 1.38 -2.31 -18.87
N SER A 586 1.09 -2.65 -17.62
CA SER A 586 0.08 -3.65 -17.30
C SER A 586 -1.26 -2.98 -16.98
N LEU A 587 -2.34 -3.52 -17.53
CA LEU A 587 -3.71 -3.09 -17.30
C LEU A 587 -4.47 -4.18 -16.54
N TRP A 588 -5.04 -3.79 -15.41
CA TRP A 588 -5.98 -4.59 -14.64
C TRP A 588 -7.41 -4.26 -15.08
N ILE A 589 -8.13 -5.27 -15.55
CA ILE A 589 -9.50 -5.13 -16.01
C ILE A 589 -10.42 -5.86 -15.05
N THR A 590 -11.42 -5.15 -14.54
CA THR A 590 -12.45 -5.75 -13.68
C THR A 590 -13.81 -5.60 -14.35
N ILE A 591 -14.54 -6.70 -14.46
CA ILE A 591 -15.89 -6.74 -15.03
C ILE A 591 -16.83 -7.22 -13.93
N SER A 592 -17.57 -6.29 -13.33
CA SER A 592 -18.54 -6.60 -12.28
C SER A 592 -19.91 -6.86 -12.87
N THR A 593 -20.62 -7.87 -12.37
CA THR A 593 -22.05 -8.09 -12.67
C THR A 593 -22.96 -7.50 -11.58
N ARG A 594 -22.41 -7.25 -10.39
CA ARG A 594 -23.16 -6.69 -9.26
C ARG A 594 -23.79 -5.37 -9.66
N ASP A 595 -25.11 -5.29 -9.50
CA ASP A 595 -25.96 -4.11 -9.75
C ASP A 595 -25.83 -3.46 -11.14
N THR A 596 -25.17 -4.14 -12.09
CA THR A 596 -24.78 -3.53 -13.37
C THR A 596 -25.13 -4.37 -14.60
N LEU A 597 -25.14 -5.70 -14.49
CA LEU A 597 -25.55 -6.59 -15.59
C LEU A 597 -26.60 -7.59 -15.12
N ALA A 598 -27.70 -7.69 -15.88
CA ALA A 598 -28.68 -8.75 -15.71
C ALA A 598 -28.15 -10.11 -16.24
N GLN A 599 -28.82 -11.21 -15.90
CA GLN A 599 -28.53 -12.51 -16.50
C GLN A 599 -28.67 -12.47 -18.04
N GLY A 600 -27.80 -13.20 -18.74
CA GLY A 600 -27.79 -13.25 -20.21
C GLY A 600 -26.46 -12.86 -20.82
N LYS A 601 -26.45 -12.71 -22.15
CA LYS A 601 -25.26 -12.38 -22.94
C LYS A 601 -25.14 -10.88 -23.11
N HIS A 602 -23.97 -10.35 -22.80
CA HIS A 602 -23.60 -8.95 -22.95
C HIS A 602 -22.32 -8.84 -23.76
N SER A 603 -22.07 -7.65 -24.29
CA SER A 603 -20.85 -7.33 -25.02
C SER A 603 -20.22 -6.06 -24.48
N ALA A 604 -18.90 -6.05 -24.36
CA ALA A 604 -18.13 -4.84 -24.15
C ALA A 604 -17.03 -4.74 -25.21
N LYS A 605 -16.60 -3.53 -25.52
CA LYS A 605 -15.44 -3.30 -26.37
C LYS A 605 -14.48 -2.35 -25.66
N ILE A 606 -13.22 -2.76 -25.60
CA ILE A 606 -12.13 -1.94 -25.05
C ILE A 606 -11.23 -1.51 -26.19
N GLU A 607 -11.04 -0.20 -26.34
CA GLU A 607 -10.16 0.41 -27.34
C GLU A 607 -8.89 0.93 -26.65
N LEU A 608 -7.73 0.49 -27.13
CA LEU A 608 -6.39 0.83 -26.61
C LEU A 608 -5.59 1.46 -27.75
N GLY A 609 -5.91 2.70 -28.10
CA GLY A 609 -5.38 3.36 -29.31
C GLY A 609 -6.01 2.75 -30.57
N GLU A 610 -5.18 2.27 -31.50
CA GLU A 610 -5.65 1.63 -32.74
C GLU A 610 -6.12 0.18 -32.54
N ARG A 611 -5.93 -0.38 -31.34
CA ARG A 611 -6.32 -1.75 -31.01
C ARG A 611 -7.70 -1.78 -30.39
N SER A 612 -8.45 -2.83 -30.70
CA SER A 612 -9.72 -3.13 -30.07
C SER A 612 -9.78 -4.57 -29.57
N LEU A 613 -10.35 -4.74 -28.39
CA LEU A 613 -10.64 -6.03 -27.76
C LEU A 613 -12.14 -6.16 -27.57
N ASP A 614 -12.73 -7.20 -28.17
CA ASP A 614 -14.14 -7.51 -27.99
C ASP A 614 -14.35 -8.48 -26.83
N PHE A 615 -15.22 -8.15 -25.90
CA PHE A 615 -15.58 -8.98 -24.75
C PHE A 615 -16.98 -9.53 -24.96
N THR A 616 -17.12 -10.85 -24.87
CA THR A 616 -18.41 -11.53 -24.72
C THR A 616 -18.57 -11.96 -23.26
N ILE A 617 -19.56 -11.40 -22.59
CA ILE A 617 -19.80 -11.63 -21.16
C ILE A 617 -21.11 -12.40 -21.02
N GLN A 618 -21.04 -13.65 -20.59
CA GLN A 618 -22.20 -14.46 -20.26
C GLN A 618 -22.44 -14.39 -18.75
N VAL A 619 -23.51 -13.70 -18.35
CA VAL A 619 -23.95 -13.67 -16.95
C VAL A 619 -24.86 -14.86 -16.70
N VAL A 620 -24.50 -15.70 -15.72
CA VAL A 620 -25.24 -16.92 -15.36
C VAL A 620 -25.85 -16.80 -13.97
N PRO A 621 -26.95 -17.52 -13.67
CA PRO A 621 -27.52 -17.53 -12.33
C PRO A 621 -26.49 -17.96 -11.27
N ALA A 622 -26.53 -17.31 -10.10
CA ALA A 622 -25.75 -17.70 -8.94
C ALA A 622 -26.36 -18.95 -8.26
N THR A 623 -26.21 -20.14 -8.85
CA THR A 623 -26.74 -21.38 -8.24
C THR A 623 -25.83 -21.92 -7.14
N HIS A 624 -26.41 -22.32 -6.00
CA HIS A 624 -25.75 -23.01 -4.89
C HIS A 624 -24.59 -22.28 -4.19
N LYS A 625 -24.66 -20.96 -4.01
CA LYS A 625 -23.61 -20.22 -3.29
C LYS A 625 -23.62 -20.53 -1.78
N ARG A 626 -22.43 -20.78 -1.20
CA ARG A 626 -22.25 -20.75 0.26
C ARG A 626 -22.65 -19.36 0.82
N PRO A 627 -22.98 -19.26 2.12
CA PRO A 627 -23.16 -17.98 2.79
C PRO A 627 -21.98 -17.04 2.54
N VAL A 628 -22.24 -15.72 2.61
CA VAL A 628 -21.15 -14.74 2.51
C VAL A 628 -20.21 -14.94 3.71
N PRO A 629 -18.92 -15.21 3.48
CA PRO A 629 -17.98 -15.44 4.57
C PRO A 629 -17.76 -14.17 5.38
N LEU A 630 -17.38 -14.34 6.65
CA LEU A 630 -16.89 -13.25 7.48
C LEU A 630 -15.41 -12.99 7.12
N VAL A 631 -15.13 -11.89 6.43
CA VAL A 631 -13.81 -11.58 5.87
C VAL A 631 -13.34 -10.21 6.34
N GLY A 632 -12.15 -10.20 6.91
CA GLY A 632 -11.53 -8.98 7.40
C GLY A 632 -10.04 -9.16 7.62
N GLY A 633 -9.46 -8.23 8.37
CA GLY A 633 -8.12 -8.38 8.90
C GLY A 633 -7.87 -7.42 10.04
N TRP A 634 -6.69 -7.49 10.65
CA TRP A 634 -6.23 -6.46 11.57
C TRP A 634 -6.08 -5.15 10.80
N CYS A 635 -7.17 -4.41 10.64
CA CYS A 635 -7.24 -3.23 9.82
C CYS A 635 -8.02 -2.17 10.57
N LYS A 636 -7.38 -1.03 10.82
CA LYS A 636 -8.10 0.19 11.12
C LYS A 636 -8.42 0.81 9.76
N PRO A 637 -9.70 0.95 9.35
CA PRO A 637 -10.04 1.54 8.06
C PRO A 637 -9.46 2.94 7.93
N LEU A 638 -9.15 3.36 6.70
CA LEU A 638 -8.93 4.78 6.44
C LEU A 638 -10.19 5.53 6.84
N GLN A 639 -10.03 6.62 7.60
CA GLN A 639 -11.15 7.46 8.01
C GLN A 639 -11.57 8.34 6.83
N ARG A 640 -12.23 7.73 5.83
CA ARG A 640 -12.85 8.36 4.65
C ARG A 640 -13.88 7.40 4.02
N SER A 641 -14.96 7.94 3.49
CA SER A 641 -16.06 7.16 2.89
C SER A 641 -15.61 6.24 1.74
N SER A 642 -14.65 6.69 0.92
CA SER A 642 -14.11 5.92 -0.21
C SER A 642 -13.48 4.58 0.20
N CYS A 643 -12.94 4.48 1.42
CA CYS A 643 -12.41 3.22 1.97
C CYS A 643 -13.54 2.24 2.31
N TRP A 644 -14.62 2.74 2.89
CA TRP A 644 -15.79 1.93 3.24
C TRP A 644 -16.53 1.46 1.99
N GLU A 645 -16.61 2.30 0.95
CA GLU A 645 -17.12 1.89 -0.36
C GLU A 645 -16.23 0.84 -1.01
N LEU A 646 -14.89 0.97 -0.92
CA LEU A 646 -13.98 -0.09 -1.37
C LEU A 646 -14.25 -1.41 -0.63
N PHE A 647 -14.40 -1.37 0.70
CA PHE A 647 -14.66 -2.56 1.52
C PHE A 647 -15.98 -3.24 1.14
N LYS A 648 -17.07 -2.47 1.01
CA LYS A 648 -18.38 -2.95 0.53
C LYS A 648 -18.26 -3.59 -0.86
N ASN A 649 -17.55 -2.93 -1.76
CA ASN A 649 -17.37 -3.41 -3.13
C ASN A 649 -16.61 -4.74 -3.14
N ILE A 650 -15.51 -4.86 -2.41
CA ILE A 650 -14.67 -6.06 -2.33
C ILE A 650 -15.38 -7.19 -1.56
N GLY A 651 -16.16 -6.86 -0.53
CA GLY A 651 -16.82 -7.80 0.38
C GLY A 651 -16.14 -7.94 1.75
N VAL A 652 -15.29 -6.98 2.15
CA VAL A 652 -14.73 -6.90 3.50
C VAL A 652 -15.84 -6.49 4.47
N ASN A 653 -16.10 -7.33 5.47
CA ASN A 653 -17.25 -7.17 6.37
C ASN A 653 -16.94 -7.47 7.85
N LEU A 654 -15.66 -7.72 8.19
CA LEU A 654 -15.14 -7.85 9.54
C LEU A 654 -14.09 -6.77 9.79
N ILE A 655 -14.30 -5.97 10.84
CA ILE A 655 -13.42 -4.84 11.19
C ILE A 655 -12.80 -5.06 12.57
N PHE A 656 -11.54 -4.66 12.76
CA PHE A 656 -10.87 -4.77 14.06
C PHE A 656 -10.62 -3.38 14.67
N ARG A 657 -10.63 -3.32 16.00
CA ARG A 657 -10.30 -2.14 16.83
C ARG A 657 -11.15 -0.90 16.56
N THR A 658 -12.26 -1.06 15.85
CA THR A 658 -13.12 0.04 15.39
C THR A 658 -14.57 -0.36 15.59
N VAL A 659 -15.33 0.47 16.28
CA VAL A 659 -16.79 0.38 16.42
C VAL A 659 -17.41 1.07 15.23
N VAL A 660 -18.32 0.36 14.58
CA VAL A 660 -19.10 0.86 13.45
C VAL A 660 -20.55 0.96 13.92
N PRO A 661 -21.17 2.15 13.91
CA PRO A 661 -22.59 2.32 14.24
C PRO A 661 -23.51 1.44 13.37
N PRO A 662 -24.70 1.03 13.87
CA PRO A 662 -25.59 0.12 13.15
C PRO A 662 -26.01 0.59 11.75
N GLU A 663 -26.30 1.88 11.58
CA GLU A 663 -26.68 2.46 10.29
C GLU A 663 -25.56 2.31 9.26
N GLU A 664 -24.32 2.56 9.69
CA GLU A 664 -23.12 2.42 8.88
C GLU A 664 -22.81 0.94 8.58
N MET A 665 -22.99 0.05 9.56
CA MET A 665 -22.87 -1.40 9.33
C MET A 665 -23.83 -1.87 8.24
N GLN A 666 -25.07 -1.39 8.26
CA GLN A 666 -26.06 -1.69 7.22
C GLN A 666 -25.67 -1.09 5.87
N GLN A 667 -25.28 0.18 5.83
CA GLN A 667 -24.91 0.90 4.60
C GLN A 667 -23.75 0.23 3.84
N TYR A 668 -22.71 -0.18 4.57
CA TYR A 668 -21.49 -0.75 3.99
C TYR A 668 -21.44 -2.28 4.05
N GLY A 669 -22.47 -2.94 4.61
CA GLY A 669 -22.55 -4.39 4.69
C GLY A 669 -21.60 -5.02 5.70
N ILE A 670 -21.13 -4.27 6.70
CA ILE A 670 -20.31 -4.79 7.80
C ILE A 670 -21.16 -5.73 8.65
N LYS A 671 -20.61 -6.90 8.95
CA LYS A 671 -21.30 -7.97 9.69
C LYS A 671 -20.83 -8.09 11.13
N HIS A 672 -19.57 -7.76 11.40
CA HIS A 672 -19.01 -7.91 12.73
C HIS A 672 -17.82 -6.99 12.95
N PHE A 673 -17.53 -6.62 14.19
CA PHE A 673 -16.24 -6.06 14.57
C PHE A 673 -15.67 -6.65 15.86
N ALA A 674 -14.33 -6.70 15.97
CA ALA A 674 -13.63 -7.26 17.12
C ALA A 674 -12.82 -6.17 17.85
N LEU A 675 -12.99 -6.09 19.17
CA LEU A 675 -12.34 -5.10 20.05
C LEU A 675 -11.44 -5.78 21.08
N PHE A 676 -10.40 -5.12 21.57
CA PHE A 676 -9.70 -5.61 22.76
C PHE A 676 -10.52 -5.34 24.02
N VAL A 677 -10.55 -6.31 24.92
CA VAL A 677 -11.28 -6.18 26.17
C VAL A 677 -10.60 -5.16 27.11
N PRO A 678 -11.37 -4.27 27.76
CA PRO A 678 -10.88 -3.52 28.92
C PRO A 678 -10.41 -4.48 30.02
N GLN A 679 -9.30 -4.14 30.68
CA GLN A 679 -8.67 -5.03 31.67
C GLN A 679 -9.29 -4.90 33.07
N GLN A 680 -10.26 -4.00 33.26
CA GLN A 680 -10.95 -3.75 34.53
C GLN A 680 -12.46 -3.96 34.37
N GLU A 681 -13.12 -4.52 35.38
CA GLU A 681 -14.55 -4.86 35.35
C GLU A 681 -15.43 -3.62 35.12
N GLU A 682 -15.11 -2.50 35.77
CA GLU A 682 -15.87 -1.25 35.64
C GLU A 682 -15.77 -0.65 34.22
N ASP A 683 -14.58 -0.62 33.64
CA ASP A 683 -14.36 -0.11 32.28
C ASP A 683 -15.02 -1.01 31.24
N MET A 684 -14.99 -2.33 31.47
CA MET A 684 -15.69 -3.31 30.64
C MET A 684 -17.21 -3.07 30.67
N ALA A 685 -17.79 -2.88 31.86
CA ALA A 685 -19.22 -2.59 32.01
C ALA A 685 -19.61 -1.27 31.33
N LYS A 686 -18.79 -0.22 31.46
CA LYS A 686 -19.00 1.07 30.78
C LYS A 686 -18.97 0.92 29.26
N GLN A 687 -17.98 0.20 28.71
CA GLN A 687 -17.88 0.00 27.27
C GLN A 687 -19.03 -0.85 26.73
N VAL A 688 -19.45 -1.91 27.42
CA VAL A 688 -20.64 -2.70 27.03
C VAL A 688 -21.90 -1.83 27.00
N ALA A 689 -22.11 -1.01 28.03
CA ALA A 689 -23.27 -0.10 28.09
C ALA A 689 -23.24 0.93 26.96
N LEU A 690 -22.05 1.49 26.65
CA LEU A 690 -21.86 2.39 25.52
C LEU A 690 -22.27 1.73 24.20
N LEU A 691 -21.77 0.53 23.91
CA LEU A 691 -22.08 -0.18 22.65
C LEU A 691 -23.58 -0.49 22.54
N LYS A 692 -24.22 -0.93 23.62
CA LYS A 692 -25.68 -1.14 23.64
C LYS A 692 -26.46 0.15 23.41
N ASN A 693 -26.02 1.27 23.99
CA ASN A 693 -26.66 2.57 23.80
C ASN A 693 -26.50 3.12 22.36
N LEU A 694 -25.49 2.68 21.62
CA LEU A 694 -25.35 2.92 20.19
C LEU A 694 -26.33 2.09 19.33
N GLY A 695 -27.13 1.23 19.95
CA GLY A 695 -28.06 0.34 19.25
C GLY A 695 -27.44 -0.95 18.73
N LEU A 696 -26.20 -1.27 19.13
CA LEU A 696 -25.52 -2.48 18.69
C LEU A 696 -26.04 -3.72 19.42
N GLN A 697 -26.28 -4.78 18.67
CA GLN A 697 -26.61 -6.10 19.19
C GLN A 697 -25.34 -6.83 19.61
N THR A 698 -25.44 -7.75 20.56
CA THR A 698 -24.29 -8.49 21.09
C THR A 698 -23.67 -9.48 20.11
N LYS A 699 -24.35 -9.74 18.97
CA LYS A 699 -23.82 -10.50 17.83
C LYS A 699 -23.01 -9.64 16.84
N ASP A 700 -23.16 -8.32 16.92
CA ASP A 700 -22.51 -7.39 15.98
C ASP A 700 -21.03 -7.23 16.31
N TRP A 701 -20.61 -7.70 17.49
CA TRP A 701 -19.25 -7.49 17.97
C TRP A 701 -18.76 -8.54 18.97
N SER A 702 -17.45 -8.64 19.11
CA SER A 702 -16.78 -9.56 20.04
C SER A 702 -15.59 -8.89 20.73
N TYR A 703 -15.19 -9.45 21.88
CA TYR A 703 -13.97 -9.06 22.57
C TYR A 703 -12.85 -10.08 22.39
N ILE A 704 -11.67 -9.57 22.05
CA ILE A 704 -10.37 -10.24 22.10
C ILE A 704 -9.83 -10.08 23.52
N MET A 705 -9.73 -11.17 24.27
CA MET A 705 -9.26 -11.13 25.66
C MET A 705 -7.77 -10.82 25.74
N LEU A 706 -6.99 -11.56 24.95
CA LEU A 706 -5.53 -11.46 24.84
C LEU A 706 -5.13 -12.06 23.48
N ASP A 707 -4.12 -11.47 22.85
CA ASP A 707 -3.57 -11.91 21.55
C ASP A 707 -2.66 -13.13 21.76
N GLU A 708 -2.92 -14.22 21.03
CA GLU A 708 -2.13 -15.46 21.02
C GLU A 708 -1.79 -16.00 22.43
N PRO A 709 -2.81 -16.40 23.23
CA PRO A 709 -2.58 -16.96 24.56
C PRO A 709 -1.74 -18.24 24.49
N THR A 710 -0.84 -18.35 25.47
CA THR A 710 0.11 -19.45 25.65
C THR A 710 -0.16 -20.14 26.98
N GLU A 711 0.56 -21.23 27.27
CA GLU A 711 0.54 -21.88 28.60
C GLU A 711 0.79 -20.88 29.75
N ARG A 712 1.59 -19.82 29.53
CA ARG A 712 1.90 -18.82 30.55
C ARG A 712 0.83 -17.73 30.70
N THR A 713 -0.04 -17.57 29.72
CA THR A 713 -1.03 -16.48 29.68
C THR A 713 -2.47 -16.96 29.67
N VAL A 714 -2.71 -18.28 29.61
CA VAL A 714 -4.04 -18.90 29.60
C VAL A 714 -4.86 -18.56 30.84
N ASP A 715 -4.26 -18.58 32.04
CA ASP A 715 -4.97 -18.22 33.28
C ASP A 715 -5.45 -16.77 33.27
N LYS A 716 -4.63 -15.86 32.74
CA LYS A 716 -5.02 -14.46 32.56
C LYS A 716 -6.16 -14.33 31.55
N TRP A 717 -6.08 -15.07 30.43
CA TRP A 717 -7.14 -15.11 29.42
C TRP A 717 -8.46 -15.59 30.03
N LEU A 718 -8.43 -16.69 30.79
CA LEU A 718 -9.59 -17.28 31.47
C LEU A 718 -10.19 -16.32 32.49
N SER A 719 -9.37 -15.62 33.27
CA SER A 719 -9.82 -14.62 34.23
C SER A 719 -10.60 -13.47 33.56
N LEU A 720 -10.11 -12.97 32.41
CA LEU A 720 -10.80 -11.95 31.63
C LEU A 720 -12.11 -12.48 31.03
N ALA A 721 -12.11 -13.72 30.51
CA ALA A 721 -13.31 -14.35 29.96
C ALA A 721 -14.39 -14.55 31.03
N GLN A 722 -14.02 -15.00 32.23
CA GLN A 722 -14.92 -15.14 33.38
C GLN A 722 -15.48 -13.78 33.82
N MET A 723 -14.63 -12.75 33.85
CA MET A 723 -15.06 -11.38 34.16
C MET A 723 -16.09 -10.89 33.14
N LEU A 724 -15.86 -11.11 31.84
CA LEU A 724 -16.84 -10.75 30.81
C LEU A 724 -18.14 -11.54 30.97
N ARG A 725 -18.08 -12.85 31.26
CA ARG A 725 -19.29 -13.66 31.49
C ARG A 725 -20.11 -13.18 32.69
N LYS A 726 -19.46 -12.56 33.69
CA LYS A 726 -20.14 -11.90 34.82
C LYS A 726 -20.80 -10.59 34.41
N VAL A 727 -20.12 -9.77 33.62
CA VAL A 727 -20.59 -8.42 33.22
C VAL A 727 -21.65 -8.47 32.12
N ALA A 728 -21.44 -9.30 31.10
CA ALA A 728 -22.25 -9.38 29.89
C ALA A 728 -22.16 -10.79 29.28
N PRO A 729 -22.86 -11.79 29.84
CA PRO A 729 -22.73 -13.20 29.45
C PRO A 729 -23.01 -13.47 27.97
N GLU A 730 -23.83 -12.64 27.33
CA GLU A 730 -24.25 -12.75 25.94
C GLU A 730 -23.26 -12.16 24.91
N VAL A 731 -22.24 -11.43 25.36
CA VAL A 731 -21.23 -10.82 24.47
C VAL A 731 -20.27 -11.89 23.96
N GLN A 732 -19.94 -11.86 22.68
CA GLN A 732 -19.09 -12.88 22.06
C GLN A 732 -17.62 -12.71 22.45
N ILE A 733 -16.94 -13.84 22.68
CA ILE A 733 -15.49 -13.88 22.91
C ILE A 733 -14.77 -14.37 21.65
N TRP A 734 -13.84 -13.54 21.16
CA TRP A 734 -12.92 -13.87 20.08
C TRP A 734 -11.61 -14.47 20.62
N CYS A 735 -11.13 -15.53 19.99
CA CYS A 735 -9.83 -16.13 20.29
C CYS A 735 -9.03 -16.42 19.02
N ASN A 736 -7.83 -15.84 18.89
CA ASN A 736 -6.76 -16.37 18.04
C ASN A 736 -5.73 -17.09 18.93
N PRO A 737 -5.63 -18.42 18.91
CA PRO A 737 -4.63 -19.12 19.71
C PRO A 737 -3.17 -18.91 19.25
N GLY A 738 -2.91 -18.25 18.12
CA GLY A 738 -1.55 -18.20 17.58
C GLY A 738 -1.22 -19.39 16.68
N GLU A 739 0.06 -19.51 16.33
CA GLU A 739 0.62 -20.72 15.73
C GLU A 739 0.60 -21.89 16.74
N ILE A 740 0.67 -23.14 16.25
CA ILE A 740 0.55 -24.34 17.12
C ILE A 740 1.70 -24.45 18.15
N GLN A 741 2.83 -23.79 17.91
CA GLN A 741 3.99 -23.75 18.81
C GLN A 741 3.73 -22.88 20.04
N THR A 742 2.82 -21.91 19.97
CA THR A 742 2.47 -20.99 21.06
C THR A 742 1.12 -21.35 21.67
N GLY A 743 0.08 -21.51 20.85
CA GLY A 743 -1.24 -21.98 21.26
C GLY A 743 -1.42 -23.48 21.02
N THR A 744 -0.84 -24.31 21.89
CA THR A 744 -0.95 -25.76 21.77
C THR A 744 -2.41 -26.25 21.96
N ALA A 745 -2.69 -27.49 21.55
CA ALA A 745 -4.00 -28.12 21.76
C ALA A 745 -4.47 -28.05 23.23
N ASP A 746 -3.56 -28.24 24.19
CA ASP A 746 -3.87 -28.21 25.62
C ASP A 746 -4.23 -26.81 26.12
N VAL A 747 -3.61 -25.77 25.57
CA VAL A 747 -4.00 -24.37 25.86
C VAL A 747 -5.39 -24.10 25.32
N VAL A 748 -5.67 -24.52 24.09
CA VAL A 748 -6.99 -24.34 23.45
C VAL A 748 -8.09 -25.09 24.22
N ARG A 749 -7.82 -26.33 24.65
CA ARG A 749 -8.77 -27.14 25.46
C ARG A 749 -9.21 -26.45 26.74
N GLN A 750 -8.34 -25.69 27.39
CA GLN A 750 -8.68 -24.94 28.60
C GLN A 750 -9.61 -23.77 28.31
N MET A 751 -9.44 -23.10 27.17
CA MET A 751 -10.21 -21.91 26.81
C MET A 751 -11.55 -22.23 26.13
N ARG A 752 -11.67 -23.39 25.48
CA ARG A 752 -12.74 -23.71 24.51
C ARG A 752 -14.17 -23.45 24.98
N GLU A 753 -14.46 -23.61 26.27
CA GLU A 753 -15.81 -23.36 26.82
C GLU A 753 -16.25 -21.90 26.75
N TYR A 754 -15.29 -20.97 26.69
CA TYR A 754 -15.57 -19.54 26.63
C TYR A 754 -15.55 -18.98 25.21
N ILE A 755 -14.98 -19.70 24.23
CA ILE A 755 -14.74 -19.19 22.87
C ILE A 755 -16.06 -19.21 22.06
N ASP A 756 -16.52 -18.03 21.61
CA ASP A 756 -17.65 -17.92 20.68
C ASP A 756 -17.20 -17.79 19.22
N ILE A 757 -16.11 -17.08 18.98
CA ILE A 757 -15.50 -16.90 17.66
C ILE A 757 -14.06 -17.40 17.73
N PHE A 758 -13.79 -18.49 17.01
CA PHE A 758 -12.49 -19.14 17.00
C PHE A 758 -11.77 -18.88 15.69
N CYS A 759 -10.57 -18.32 15.75
CA CYS A 759 -9.76 -17.96 14.58
C CYS A 759 -8.32 -18.48 14.73
N PRO A 760 -8.09 -19.81 14.68
CA PRO A 760 -6.75 -20.39 14.75
C PRO A 760 -5.91 -20.12 13.51
N TYR A 761 -4.58 -20.11 13.70
CA TYR A 761 -3.65 -20.07 12.59
C TYR A 761 -3.76 -21.34 11.75
N ILE A 762 -3.53 -21.25 10.45
CA ILE A 762 -3.71 -22.36 9.52
C ILE A 762 -2.90 -23.62 9.88
N ASN A 763 -1.77 -23.50 10.60
CA ASN A 763 -0.97 -24.64 11.06
C ASN A 763 -1.72 -25.61 11.98
N HIS A 764 -2.80 -25.19 12.64
CA HIS A 764 -3.61 -26.06 13.47
C HIS A 764 -4.31 -27.18 12.67
N PHE A 765 -4.51 -26.96 11.36
CA PHE A 765 -5.18 -27.88 10.44
C PHE A 765 -4.24 -28.84 9.72
N TYR A 766 -2.93 -28.56 9.69
CA TYR A 766 -1.99 -29.37 8.90
C TYR A 766 -1.42 -30.54 9.70
N ALA A 767 -1.58 -31.77 9.19
CA ALA A 767 -1.09 -32.97 9.86
C ALA A 767 0.44 -33.08 9.95
N GLY A 768 1.15 -32.43 9.03
CA GLY A 768 2.61 -32.32 9.09
C GLY A 768 3.11 -31.38 10.20
N VAL A 769 2.23 -30.59 10.81
CA VAL A 769 2.58 -29.54 11.78
C VAL A 769 1.91 -29.81 13.13
N SER A 770 0.57 -29.90 13.16
CA SER A 770 -0.19 -30.35 14.33
C SER A 770 -0.23 -31.87 14.42
N LYS A 771 0.49 -32.43 15.40
CA LYS A 771 0.59 -33.89 15.62
C LYS A 771 -0.55 -34.47 16.45
N ASP A 772 -1.36 -33.64 17.11
CA ASP A 772 -2.52 -34.07 17.88
C ASP A 772 -3.71 -34.29 16.92
N GLN A 773 -3.92 -35.55 16.53
CA GLN A 773 -4.96 -35.94 15.59
C GLN A 773 -6.37 -35.71 16.17
N GLU A 774 -6.56 -36.00 17.46
CA GLU A 774 -7.87 -35.86 18.10
C GLU A 774 -8.31 -34.40 18.17
N TYR A 775 -7.39 -33.52 18.57
CA TYR A 775 -7.61 -32.08 18.53
C TYR A 775 -7.98 -31.61 17.12
N ARG A 776 -7.21 -31.99 16.11
CA ARG A 776 -7.40 -31.51 14.73
C ARG A 776 -8.70 -31.99 14.10
N GLU A 777 -9.02 -33.28 14.22
CA GLU A 777 -10.08 -33.91 13.44
C GLU A 777 -11.43 -33.93 14.16
N LYS A 778 -11.44 -33.84 15.50
CA LYS A 778 -12.68 -33.92 16.29
C LYS A 778 -12.99 -32.64 17.07
N GLU A 779 -11.99 -32.09 17.76
CA GLU A 779 -12.25 -30.97 18.66
C GLU A 779 -12.32 -29.64 17.90
N LEU A 780 -11.29 -29.35 17.10
CA LEU A 780 -11.13 -28.08 16.37
C LEU A 780 -12.35 -27.73 15.49
N PRO A 781 -13.00 -28.65 14.78
CA PRO A 781 -14.22 -28.35 14.03
C PRO A 781 -15.40 -27.88 14.90
N GLU A 782 -15.42 -28.19 16.19
CA GLU A 782 -16.53 -27.92 17.11
C GLU A 782 -16.32 -26.68 18.00
N ILE A 783 -15.12 -26.09 18.01
CA ILE A 783 -14.81 -24.92 18.84
C ILE A 783 -15.42 -23.66 18.24
N GLY A 784 -16.25 -22.97 19.03
CA GLY A 784 -16.87 -21.71 18.66
C GLY A 784 -18.08 -21.84 17.73
N LYS A 785 -18.94 -20.82 17.76
CA LYS A 785 -20.08 -20.66 16.84
C LYS A 785 -19.64 -20.04 15.53
N GLY A 786 -18.75 -19.04 15.59
CA GLY A 786 -18.09 -18.47 14.41
C GLY A 786 -16.73 -19.14 14.22
N LYS A 787 -16.57 -19.87 13.12
CA LYS A 787 -15.38 -20.69 12.85
C LYS A 787 -14.58 -20.01 11.76
N LEU A 788 -13.49 -19.39 12.11
CA LEU A 788 -12.62 -18.67 11.17
C LEU A 788 -11.26 -19.36 11.09
N LEU A 789 -10.39 -18.83 10.24
CA LEU A 789 -8.95 -19.09 10.29
C LEU A 789 -8.19 -17.82 9.93
N TYR A 790 -6.89 -17.82 10.20
CA TYR A 790 -6.00 -16.79 9.66
C TYR A 790 -4.68 -17.37 9.17
N THR A 791 -4.02 -16.57 8.34
CA THR A 791 -2.61 -16.71 7.99
C THR A 791 -1.88 -15.38 8.24
N THR A 792 -0.56 -15.39 8.19
CA THR A 792 0.31 -14.23 8.38
C THR A 792 1.14 -14.02 7.10
N PRO A 793 0.50 -13.60 5.99
CA PRO A 793 1.20 -13.44 4.71
C PRO A 793 2.11 -12.19 4.72
N CYS A 794 2.22 -11.52 5.87
CA CYS A 794 2.90 -10.26 6.04
C CYS A 794 4.42 -10.30 5.77
N PHE A 795 5.02 -11.49 5.68
CA PHE A 795 6.41 -11.68 5.22
C PHE A 795 6.58 -11.59 3.69
N GLY A 796 5.48 -11.76 2.94
CA GLY A 796 5.46 -11.82 1.48
C GLY A 796 4.40 -10.94 0.83
N GLU A 797 3.58 -10.19 1.57
CA GLU A 797 2.44 -9.46 1.01
C GLU A 797 2.75 -8.32 0.04
N LYS A 798 3.97 -7.80 0.14
CA LYS A 798 4.53 -6.84 -0.81
C LYS A 798 5.31 -7.53 -1.93
N ALA A 799 5.33 -8.86 -1.98
CA ALA A 799 5.93 -9.60 -3.07
C ALA A 799 5.01 -9.54 -4.30
N PRO A 800 5.56 -9.61 -5.52
CA PRO A 800 4.75 -9.67 -6.74
C PRO A 800 3.70 -10.79 -6.75
N ASN A 801 3.94 -11.89 -6.04
CA ASN A 801 3.10 -13.10 -5.97
C ASN A 801 2.12 -13.13 -4.78
N SER A 802 2.07 -12.10 -3.93
CA SER A 802 1.22 -12.09 -2.74
C SER A 802 -0.28 -12.31 -2.98
N PRO A 803 -0.89 -11.93 -4.12
CA PRO A 803 -2.29 -12.25 -4.37
C PRO A 803 -2.61 -13.75 -4.26
N LYS A 804 -1.68 -14.64 -4.62
CA LYS A 804 -1.88 -16.09 -4.53
C LYS A 804 -2.01 -16.58 -3.09
N GLU A 805 -1.26 -15.98 -2.17
CA GLU A 805 -1.37 -16.31 -0.75
C GLU A 805 -2.75 -15.91 -0.20
N ILE A 806 -3.33 -14.79 -0.67
CA ILE A 806 -4.68 -14.35 -0.29
C ILE A 806 -5.75 -15.30 -0.82
N LEU A 807 -5.63 -15.73 -2.09
CA LEU A 807 -6.55 -16.71 -2.68
C LEU A 807 -6.53 -18.03 -1.93
N PHE A 808 -5.34 -18.51 -1.58
CA PHE A 808 -5.13 -19.74 -0.82
C PHE A 808 -5.86 -19.75 0.52
N VAL A 809 -5.97 -18.60 1.19
CA VAL A 809 -6.71 -18.49 2.48
C VAL A 809 -8.20 -18.75 2.29
N GLY A 810 -8.81 -18.18 1.24
CA GLY A 810 -10.22 -18.42 0.92
C GLY A 810 -10.49 -19.87 0.56
N GLU A 811 -9.60 -20.49 -0.22
CA GLU A 811 -9.64 -21.91 -0.57
C GLU A 811 -9.51 -22.80 0.67
N SER A 812 -8.56 -22.50 1.55
CA SER A 812 -8.37 -23.20 2.81
C SER A 812 -9.58 -23.08 3.74
N ALA A 813 -10.20 -21.89 3.80
CA ALA A 813 -11.41 -21.69 4.58
C ALA A 813 -12.56 -22.55 4.03
N ALA A 814 -12.66 -22.69 2.70
CA ALA A 814 -13.64 -23.54 2.06
C ALA A 814 -13.37 -25.04 2.32
N GLU A 815 -12.12 -25.48 2.21
CA GLU A 815 -11.65 -26.85 2.48
C GLU A 815 -11.95 -27.26 3.92
N TYR A 816 -11.59 -26.42 4.89
CA TYR A 816 -11.78 -26.71 6.31
C TYR A 816 -13.18 -26.39 6.83
N SER A 817 -14.14 -26.06 5.96
CA SER A 817 -15.52 -25.72 6.33
C SER A 817 -15.60 -24.61 7.39
N ARG A 818 -14.85 -23.53 7.20
CA ARG A 818 -14.88 -22.32 8.04
C ARG A 818 -15.96 -21.35 7.54
N ASP A 819 -16.47 -20.52 8.42
CA ASP A 819 -17.43 -19.43 8.14
C ASP A 819 -16.76 -18.17 7.57
N GLY A 820 -15.44 -18.14 7.50
CA GLY A 820 -14.68 -17.00 7.02
C GLY A 820 -13.21 -17.03 7.45
N TRP A 821 -12.54 -15.90 7.32
CA TRP A 821 -11.15 -15.74 7.68
C TRP A 821 -10.81 -14.31 8.06
N SER A 822 -9.76 -14.18 8.86
CA SER A 822 -9.10 -12.90 9.10
C SER A 822 -7.73 -12.96 8.45
N LEU A 823 -7.38 -11.99 7.63
CA LEU A 823 -5.98 -11.79 7.25
C LEU A 823 -5.27 -11.08 8.40
N PHE A 824 -4.03 -11.44 8.69
CA PHE A 824 -3.25 -10.65 9.65
C PHE A 824 -3.06 -9.19 9.17
N SER A 825 -3.34 -8.89 7.91
CA SER A 825 -2.51 -7.95 7.17
C SER A 825 -3.22 -7.07 6.13
N LEU A 826 -4.55 -6.97 6.21
CA LEU A 826 -5.31 -5.92 5.50
C LEU A 826 -5.12 -4.53 6.14
N PHE A 827 -3.93 -4.20 6.66
CA PHE A 827 -3.65 -2.89 7.22
C PHE A 827 -3.65 -1.82 6.11
N CYS A 828 -4.05 -0.60 6.48
CA CYS A 828 -3.66 0.58 5.73
C CYS A 828 -2.67 1.44 6.46
N SER A 829 -2.41 1.26 7.75
CA SER A 829 -1.49 2.12 8.47
C SER A 829 -0.97 1.46 9.74
N TYR A 830 0.21 1.91 10.15
CA TYR A 830 0.76 1.64 11.46
C TYR A 830 0.97 2.95 12.21
N THR A 831 0.72 2.95 13.51
CA THR A 831 0.63 4.18 14.34
C THR A 831 1.94 4.95 14.49
N TYR A 832 3.08 4.39 14.07
CA TYR A 832 4.38 5.04 14.11
C TYR A 832 4.77 5.71 12.78
N SER A 833 4.00 5.53 11.71
CA SER A 833 4.31 6.03 10.36
C SER A 833 3.71 7.41 10.16
N ASN A 834 4.44 8.33 9.51
CA ASN A 834 3.95 9.70 9.26
C ASN A 834 2.87 9.69 8.18
N SER A 835 3.08 8.82 7.21
CA SER A 835 2.19 8.57 6.09
C SER A 835 2.11 7.07 5.84
N ILE A 836 0.99 6.67 5.26
CA ILE A 836 0.77 5.28 4.84
C ILE A 836 1.77 4.88 3.76
N TRP A 837 2.24 5.84 2.97
CA TRP A 837 3.25 5.59 1.95
C TRP A 837 4.65 5.34 2.54
N ASP A 838 4.94 5.75 3.78
CA ASP A 838 6.21 5.45 4.46
C ASP A 838 6.47 3.93 4.58
N GLU A 839 5.40 3.15 4.66
CA GLU A 839 5.42 1.69 4.78
C GLU A 839 5.92 0.99 3.50
N MET A 840 6.14 1.72 2.41
CA MET A 840 6.98 1.23 1.30
C MET A 840 8.38 0.80 1.79
N HIS A 841 8.87 1.46 2.85
CA HIS A 841 10.16 1.22 3.50
C HIS A 841 9.94 0.87 4.98
N PRO A 842 9.29 -0.27 5.25
CA PRO A 842 8.74 -0.55 6.55
C PRO A 842 9.83 -0.70 7.61
N TYR A 843 9.55 -0.23 8.82
CA TYR A 843 10.44 -0.41 9.98
C TYR A 843 10.64 -1.91 10.28
N ASN A 844 9.55 -2.67 10.24
CA ASN A 844 9.53 -4.13 10.34
C ASN A 844 9.16 -4.73 8.98
N VAL A 845 9.99 -5.66 8.49
CA VAL A 845 9.78 -6.36 7.21
C VAL A 845 8.43 -7.10 7.12
N CYS A 846 7.80 -7.40 8.26
CA CYS A 846 6.48 -8.03 8.36
C CYS A 846 5.30 -7.03 8.23
N GLN A 847 5.53 -5.80 7.79
CA GLN A 847 4.46 -4.81 7.64
C GLN A 847 3.82 -4.92 6.25
N ALA A 848 2.49 -4.94 6.20
CA ALA A 848 1.72 -5.08 4.97
C ALA A 848 0.77 -3.91 4.75
N ILE A 849 0.54 -3.54 3.48
CA ILE A 849 -0.53 -2.62 3.09
C ILE A 849 -1.26 -3.20 1.91
N SER A 850 -2.59 -3.23 2.00
CA SER A 850 -3.45 -3.72 0.92
C SER A 850 -4.24 -2.63 0.20
N TYR A 851 -4.28 -1.40 0.70
CA TYR A 851 -4.93 -0.27 0.02
C TYR A 851 -4.30 1.04 0.49
N TYR A 852 -4.31 2.05 -0.39
CA TYR A 852 -3.56 3.28 -0.18
C TYR A 852 -4.48 4.51 -0.24
N PRO A 853 -4.19 5.58 0.52
CA PRO A 853 -4.88 6.85 0.35
C PRO A 853 -4.48 7.46 -1.01
N GLY A 854 -5.47 7.86 -1.79
CA GLY A 854 -5.29 8.61 -3.03
C GLY A 854 -5.67 10.06 -2.87
N ALA A 855 -5.28 10.86 -3.85
CA ALA A 855 -5.71 12.25 -4.02
C ALA A 855 -7.25 12.36 -4.08
N TYR A 856 -7.77 13.54 -3.76
CA TYR A 856 -9.18 13.90 -3.71
C TYR A 856 -9.99 13.00 -2.78
N GLY A 857 -9.39 12.62 -1.65
CA GLY A 857 -10.02 11.73 -0.67
C GLY A 857 -10.32 10.33 -1.20
N ARG A 858 -9.72 9.89 -2.31
CA ARG A 858 -9.92 8.54 -2.85
C ARG A 858 -9.20 7.47 -2.02
N THR A 859 -9.59 6.22 -2.23
CA THR A 859 -8.86 5.04 -1.75
C THR A 859 -8.48 4.21 -2.96
N LEU A 860 -7.18 4.00 -3.13
CA LEU A 860 -6.60 3.25 -4.22
C LEU A 860 -6.62 1.77 -3.86
N SER A 861 -7.25 0.96 -4.73
CA SER A 861 -7.23 -0.49 -4.60
C SER A 861 -5.87 -1.06 -5.02
N THR A 862 -5.65 -2.33 -4.71
CA THR A 862 -4.44 -3.07 -5.09
C THR A 862 -4.82 -4.43 -5.67
N ARG A 863 -3.85 -5.10 -6.27
CA ARG A 863 -3.99 -6.52 -6.65
C ARG A 863 -4.37 -7.39 -5.44
N ASN A 864 -3.86 -7.10 -4.25
CA ASN A 864 -4.20 -7.85 -3.03
C ASN A 864 -5.68 -7.71 -2.67
N MET A 865 -6.26 -6.52 -2.78
CA MET A 865 -7.70 -6.34 -2.50
C MET A 865 -8.57 -7.04 -3.53
N GLU A 866 -8.21 -7.01 -4.80
CA GLU A 866 -8.93 -7.78 -5.82
C GLU A 866 -8.78 -9.30 -5.59
N ALA A 867 -7.66 -9.75 -5.03
CA ALA A 867 -7.50 -11.15 -4.62
C ALA A 867 -8.43 -11.51 -3.45
N VAL A 868 -8.66 -10.60 -2.50
CA VAL A 868 -9.67 -10.80 -1.44
C VAL A 868 -11.06 -10.98 -2.04
N ARG A 869 -11.42 -10.15 -3.03
CA ARG A 869 -12.70 -10.26 -3.76
C ARG A 869 -12.84 -11.65 -4.40
N GLU A 870 -11.83 -12.09 -5.14
CA GLU A 870 -11.89 -13.38 -5.82
C GLU A 870 -11.85 -14.55 -4.82
N ALA A 871 -11.11 -14.45 -3.71
CA ALA A 871 -11.12 -15.44 -2.63
C ALA A 871 -12.53 -15.62 -2.04
N ILE A 872 -13.29 -14.53 -1.85
CA ILE A 872 -14.70 -14.58 -1.43
C ILE A 872 -15.56 -15.30 -2.47
N GLN A 873 -15.35 -15.03 -3.77
CA GLN A 873 -16.11 -15.68 -4.83
C GLN A 873 -15.80 -17.18 -4.91
N ARG A 874 -14.52 -17.57 -4.87
CA ARG A 874 -14.07 -18.96 -4.85
C ARG A 874 -14.60 -19.72 -3.63
N TYR A 875 -14.58 -19.11 -2.45
CA TYR A 875 -15.17 -19.70 -1.23
C TYR A 875 -16.66 -19.98 -1.39
N ARG A 876 -17.39 -19.09 -2.08
CA ARG A 876 -18.85 -19.20 -2.23
C ARG A 876 -19.28 -20.21 -3.29
N GLN A 877 -18.38 -20.64 -4.16
CA GLN A 877 -18.60 -21.74 -5.10
C GLN A 877 -18.54 -23.09 -4.37
#